data_AF-A0A924B1S1-F1
#
_entry.id   AF-A0A924B1S1-F1
#
_cell.length_a   1.000
_cell.length_b   1.000
_cell.length_c   1.000
_cell.angle_alpha   90.00
_cell.angle_beta   90.00
_cell.angle_gamma   90.00
#
_symmetry.space_group_name_H-M   'P 1'
#
loop_
_entity.id
_entity.type
_entity.pdbx_description
1 polymer ?
#
loop_
_entity_poly.entity_id
_entity_poly.type
_entity_poly.pdbx_seq_one_letter_code
_entity_poly.pdbx_strand_id
1 'polypeptide(L)'
;MKNTVGKNLILCGALLLALASCTKEIPFEATNPDKKVQNYSKALINEDDEYIFSSSQQSSSMSSVDAFPYFAGENKRVKVKITEKTLQILETERDQRYASNPHNDKLVMEIPIQHTQFECAKDKYGECTNVEVDNDKVSWKSKPSMTLKFEDLKSGQLEFLPLVENQSYGDSSYTELAAELVSSSIEKDAINFKIKRTFKASLDRVGDVESLGEATTASAISADYQFSLVKVSSVLSKDYKTISYPIGSKDEQTFRFFSTAKTKLDVDGNTSDKTRIQIMNRWNPNREEITYYLSDEFAKPENKMVNDLTVKTVNNLNDGLKEAGVKFRINLKQPSGKNPGDIRNSMIVLVEDPVASSVIGYGPQTEDPVTGEIISARTIMFYGTIKAYAKHTYDDIIKAKKDARLAAMVQPASDQATTPRLTLAQDLMAAVQAKIKTGKTFGVNISIEHSNQLKAEVSAKLAAEKAAAGAKGTAVGSDNFVNNNNSDKIAKIKSDLKNYTKNKNDLYSSEDLTTKFKYLNEVKNCAFHSNAADGLSTSISQKLMDKFANDAKPWMELSDSEKQAAIDIILPEVWTPTLIHEMGHNLGLRHNFQGSEDKENFFTAVELEARKIDHVVPFSSVMEYGDDLKALPVLGKYDLAALRFGYNREVDLIDTKTQVVTTIPVTSTLDSLKLA
;
A
#
# COMPACT_ATOMS: atom_id res chain seq x y z
N MET A 1 32.94 -57.33 -78.14
CA MET A 1 33.27 -57.07 -76.72
C MET A 1 32.95 -55.62 -76.38
N LYS A 2 31.78 -55.35 -75.78
CA LYS A 2 31.33 -54.09 -75.15
C LYS A 2 29.85 -54.32 -74.80
N ASN A 3 29.50 -54.40 -73.50
CA ASN A 3 28.15 -54.16 -72.89
C ASN A 3 27.95 -54.78 -71.49
N THR A 4 28.90 -55.53 -70.92
CA THR A 4 28.71 -56.19 -69.60
C THR A 4 29.28 -55.45 -68.39
N VAL A 5 29.97 -54.31 -68.58
CA VAL A 5 30.60 -53.55 -67.47
C VAL A 5 29.67 -52.47 -66.88
N GLY A 6 28.70 -51.97 -67.66
CA GLY A 6 27.86 -50.84 -67.24
C GLY A 6 26.81 -51.16 -66.16
N LYS A 7 26.27 -52.39 -66.11
CA LYS A 7 25.16 -52.72 -65.20
C LYS A 7 25.57 -52.90 -63.74
N ASN A 8 26.74 -53.46 -63.46
CA ASN A 8 27.16 -53.71 -62.07
C ASN A 8 27.64 -52.41 -61.37
N LEU A 9 28.26 -51.48 -62.11
CA LEU A 9 28.65 -50.19 -61.53
C LEU A 9 27.43 -49.32 -61.18
N ILE A 10 26.38 -49.33 -62.01
CA ILE A 10 25.14 -48.61 -61.73
C ILE A 10 24.39 -49.23 -60.55
N LEU A 11 24.39 -50.57 -60.41
CA LEU A 11 23.72 -51.22 -59.29
C LEU A 11 24.44 -50.99 -57.94
N CYS A 12 25.78 -51.05 -57.91
CA CYS A 12 26.55 -50.67 -56.73
C CYS A 12 26.47 -49.17 -56.41
N GLY A 13 26.48 -48.30 -57.44
CA GLY A 13 26.30 -46.87 -57.27
C GLY A 13 24.91 -46.51 -56.73
N ALA A 14 23.86 -47.18 -57.22
CA ALA A 14 22.49 -47.00 -56.73
C ALA A 14 22.32 -47.56 -55.30
N LEU A 15 22.96 -48.67 -54.92
CA LEU A 15 22.96 -49.14 -53.53
C LEU A 15 23.71 -48.17 -52.60
N LEU A 16 24.86 -47.64 -53.01
CA LEU A 16 25.62 -46.68 -52.22
C LEU A 16 24.88 -45.34 -52.07
N LEU A 17 24.20 -44.86 -53.12
CA LEU A 17 23.34 -43.68 -53.06
C LEU A 17 22.07 -43.94 -52.25
N ALA A 18 21.47 -45.13 -52.29
CA ALA A 18 20.32 -45.49 -51.46
C ALA A 18 20.69 -45.62 -49.97
N LEU A 19 21.88 -46.13 -49.65
CA LEU A 19 22.40 -46.18 -48.28
C LEU A 19 22.76 -44.77 -47.76
N ALA A 20 23.26 -43.87 -48.62
CA ALA A 20 23.49 -42.47 -48.27
C ALA A 20 22.20 -41.62 -48.18
N SER A 21 21.08 -42.07 -48.76
CA SER A 21 19.80 -41.33 -48.80
C SER A 21 18.83 -41.70 -47.67
N CYS A 22 19.22 -42.58 -46.76
CA CYS A 22 18.39 -43.02 -45.62
C CYS A 22 18.89 -42.55 -44.25
N THR A 23 19.95 -41.74 -44.16
CA THR A 23 20.24 -40.93 -42.97
C THR A 23 19.41 -39.65 -42.99
N LYS A 24 18.09 -39.82 -42.89
CA LYS A 24 17.22 -38.72 -42.44
C LYS A 24 17.61 -38.50 -40.98
N GLU A 25 18.25 -37.37 -40.66
CA GLU A 25 18.53 -37.02 -39.26
C GLU A 25 17.20 -37.11 -38.50
N ILE A 26 17.11 -38.05 -37.56
CA ILE A 26 15.96 -38.14 -36.67
C ILE A 26 16.03 -36.87 -35.82
N PRO A 27 15.05 -35.94 -35.91
CA PRO A 27 15.09 -34.71 -35.14
C PRO A 27 15.22 -35.05 -33.66
N PHE A 28 16.05 -34.32 -32.93
CA PHE A 28 16.22 -34.54 -31.50
C PHE A 28 14.89 -34.29 -30.78
N GLU A 29 14.24 -35.35 -30.32
CA GLU A 29 13.07 -35.29 -29.46
C GLU A 29 13.54 -34.95 -28.05
N ALA A 30 13.83 -33.65 -27.86
CA ALA A 30 13.97 -33.05 -26.55
C ALA A 30 12.71 -33.35 -25.72
N THR A 31 12.88 -33.57 -24.41
CA THR A 31 11.75 -33.60 -23.50
C THR A 31 10.91 -32.33 -23.67
N ASN A 32 9.58 -32.51 -23.68
CA ASN A 32 8.58 -31.47 -23.95
C ASN A 32 9.02 -30.09 -23.42
N PRO A 33 9.08 -29.02 -24.25
CA PRO A 33 9.53 -27.69 -23.83
C PRO A 33 8.99 -27.24 -22.45
N ASP A 34 7.72 -27.54 -22.15
CA ASP A 34 7.07 -27.24 -20.86
C ASP A 34 7.82 -27.85 -19.65
N LYS A 35 8.40 -29.06 -19.79
CA LYS A 35 9.22 -29.71 -18.75
C LYS A 35 10.55 -29.01 -18.49
N LYS A 36 11.02 -28.16 -19.42
CA LYS A 36 12.26 -27.38 -19.27
C LYS A 36 12.01 -26.00 -18.64
N VAL A 37 10.80 -25.45 -18.74
CA VAL A 37 10.43 -24.12 -18.19
C VAL A 37 10.59 -24.04 -16.66
N GLN A 38 10.42 -25.17 -15.95
CA GLN A 38 10.57 -25.26 -14.49
C GLN A 38 11.86 -25.99 -14.04
N ASN A 39 12.79 -26.31 -14.95
CA ASN A 39 13.96 -27.15 -14.66
C ASN A 39 15.23 -26.31 -14.46
N TYR A 40 15.74 -26.28 -13.23
CA TYR A 40 16.85 -25.42 -12.82
C TYR A 40 18.07 -26.23 -12.38
N SER A 41 19.27 -25.67 -12.60
CA SER A 41 20.51 -26.25 -12.06
C SER A 41 20.58 -26.03 -10.55
N LYS A 42 20.91 -27.09 -9.80
CA LYS A 42 21.13 -26.99 -8.36
C LYS A 42 22.29 -26.07 -8.00
N ALA A 43 23.27 -25.91 -8.89
CA ALA A 43 24.46 -25.09 -8.65
C ALA A 43 24.17 -23.58 -8.52
N LEU A 44 22.94 -23.13 -8.81
CA LEU A 44 22.49 -21.75 -8.55
C LEU A 44 22.17 -21.52 -7.06
N ILE A 45 21.87 -22.59 -6.33
CA ILE A 45 21.48 -22.58 -4.92
C ILE A 45 22.64 -23.13 -4.09
N ASN A 46 23.04 -22.35 -3.09
CA ASN A 46 23.98 -22.76 -2.06
C ASN A 46 23.22 -22.76 -0.72
N GLU A 47 23.17 -23.89 -0.03
CA GLU A 47 22.40 -24.02 1.23
C GLU A 47 23.04 -23.22 2.38
N ASP A 48 24.30 -22.81 2.24
CA ASP A 48 24.96 -21.91 3.19
C ASP A 48 24.58 -20.44 3.02
N ASP A 49 24.10 -20.03 1.83
CA ASP A 49 23.74 -18.63 1.54
C ASP A 49 22.47 -18.22 2.29
N GLU A 50 22.51 -17.04 2.92
CA GLU A 50 21.33 -16.39 3.51
C GLU A 50 20.62 -15.50 2.49
N TYR A 51 19.29 -15.49 2.54
CA TYR A 51 18.41 -14.70 1.69
C TYR A 51 17.49 -13.82 2.54
N ILE A 52 17.16 -12.64 2.03
CA ILE A 52 15.98 -11.88 2.46
C ILE A 52 14.81 -12.42 1.64
N PHE A 53 13.80 -12.97 2.31
CA PHE A 53 12.53 -13.39 1.73
C PHE A 53 11.48 -12.31 1.95
N SER A 54 10.71 -12.02 0.91
CA SER A 54 9.51 -11.19 0.95
C SER A 54 8.45 -11.82 0.07
N SER A 55 7.18 -11.71 0.48
CA SER A 55 6.02 -12.07 -0.35
C SER A 55 5.11 -10.85 -0.51
N SER A 56 4.29 -10.85 -1.55
CA SER A 56 3.27 -9.81 -1.75
C SER A 56 2.15 -10.30 -2.63
N GLN A 57 0.93 -9.85 -2.38
CA GLN A 57 -0.10 -9.85 -3.40
C GLN A 57 0.23 -8.74 -4.39
N GLN A 58 0.13 -8.99 -5.69
CA GLN A 58 0.41 -8.02 -6.77
C GLN A 58 -0.92 -7.53 -7.36
N SER A 59 -1.25 -7.93 -8.59
CA SER A 59 -2.53 -7.67 -9.26
C SER A 59 -3.68 -8.48 -8.66
N SER A 60 -4.88 -7.91 -8.66
CA SER A 60 -6.15 -8.55 -8.27
C SER A 60 -7.33 -7.85 -8.94
N SER A 61 -8.54 -8.44 -8.85
CA SER A 61 -9.75 -7.81 -9.41
C SER A 61 -10.06 -6.48 -8.74
N MET A 62 -10.29 -5.43 -9.54
CA MET A 62 -10.73 -4.10 -9.08
C MET A 62 -11.98 -4.14 -8.19
N SER A 63 -12.84 -5.14 -8.38
CA SER A 63 -14.12 -5.30 -7.68
C SER A 63 -14.02 -5.92 -6.29
N SER A 64 -12.85 -6.40 -5.87
CA SER A 64 -12.68 -7.08 -4.59
C SER A 64 -12.09 -6.14 -3.54
N VAL A 65 -12.89 -5.86 -2.50
CA VAL A 65 -12.44 -5.05 -1.35
C VAL A 65 -11.35 -5.74 -0.54
N ASP A 66 -11.41 -7.07 -0.43
CA ASP A 66 -10.49 -7.89 0.37
C ASP A 66 -9.22 -8.30 -0.38
N ALA A 67 -9.13 -8.06 -1.69
CA ALA A 67 -7.96 -8.39 -2.51
C ALA A 67 -7.14 -7.12 -2.78
N PHE A 68 -6.52 -6.56 -1.74
CA PHE A 68 -5.77 -5.31 -1.83
C PHE A 68 -4.48 -5.45 -2.70
N PRO A 69 -4.36 -4.74 -3.85
CA PRO A 69 -3.19 -4.88 -4.72
C PRO A 69 -1.89 -4.41 -4.07
N TYR A 70 -0.79 -5.07 -4.44
CA TYR A 70 0.59 -4.77 -4.00
C TYR A 70 0.87 -4.91 -2.50
N PHE A 71 -0.08 -5.43 -1.71
CA PHE A 71 0.06 -5.66 -0.28
C PHE A 71 1.29 -6.52 0.06
N ALA A 72 2.14 -6.01 0.96
CA ALA A 72 3.39 -6.66 1.35
C ALA A 72 3.21 -7.60 2.56
N GLY A 73 3.79 -8.79 2.46
CA GLY A 73 3.94 -9.73 3.56
C GLY A 73 5.16 -9.43 4.42
N GLU A 74 5.39 -10.25 5.46
CA GLU A 74 6.53 -10.05 6.37
C GLU A 74 7.88 -10.39 5.74
N ASN A 75 8.85 -9.49 5.88
CA ASN A 75 10.22 -9.70 5.47
C ASN A 75 10.97 -10.64 6.45
N LYS A 76 11.62 -11.67 5.93
CA LYS A 76 12.28 -12.74 6.72
C LYS A 76 13.71 -12.97 6.26
N ARG A 77 14.57 -13.44 7.16
CA ARG A 77 15.91 -13.91 6.81
C ARG A 77 15.91 -15.43 6.82
N VAL A 78 16.21 -16.03 5.66
CA VAL A 78 15.97 -17.45 5.40
C VAL A 78 17.18 -18.12 4.75
N LYS A 79 17.22 -19.45 4.84
CA LYS A 79 18.08 -20.32 4.02
C LYS A 79 17.22 -21.21 3.12
N VAL A 80 17.82 -21.67 2.03
CA VAL A 80 17.18 -22.58 1.06
C VAL A 80 17.85 -23.95 1.17
N LYS A 81 17.06 -25.02 1.28
CA LYS A 81 17.55 -26.39 1.47
C LYS A 81 16.90 -27.34 0.47
N ILE A 82 17.68 -28.19 -0.17
CA ILE A 82 17.23 -29.15 -1.18
C ILE A 82 17.14 -30.55 -0.54
N THR A 83 15.93 -31.06 -0.39
CA THR A 83 15.68 -32.43 0.09
C THR A 83 15.43 -33.39 -1.08
N GLU A 84 15.17 -34.67 -0.81
CA GLU A 84 14.79 -35.65 -1.84
C GLU A 84 13.47 -35.30 -2.56
N LYS A 85 12.56 -34.56 -1.92
CA LYS A 85 11.18 -34.34 -2.40
C LYS A 85 10.75 -32.89 -2.48
N THR A 86 11.41 -32.00 -1.74
CA THR A 86 11.06 -30.57 -1.66
C THR A 86 12.29 -29.69 -1.62
N LEU A 87 12.17 -28.49 -2.18
CA LEU A 87 12.99 -27.34 -1.81
C LEU A 87 12.29 -26.65 -0.63
N GLN A 88 12.99 -26.50 0.48
CA GLN A 88 12.50 -25.90 1.71
C GLN A 88 13.11 -24.52 1.89
N ILE A 89 12.29 -23.55 2.29
CA ILE A 89 12.73 -22.21 2.72
C ILE A 89 12.55 -22.17 4.24
N LEU A 90 13.64 -21.90 4.95
CA LEU A 90 13.73 -22.05 6.41
C LEU A 90 14.16 -20.71 7.03
N GLU A 91 13.36 -20.16 7.95
CA GLU A 91 13.80 -19.06 8.82
C GLU A 91 14.67 -19.64 9.93
N THR A 92 15.94 -19.24 9.98
CA THR A 92 16.94 -19.84 10.88
C THR A 92 16.87 -19.31 12.31
N GLU A 93 17.21 -20.15 13.27
CA GLU A 93 17.37 -19.72 14.67
C GLU A 93 18.50 -18.67 14.77
N ARG A 94 18.17 -17.53 15.37
CA ARG A 94 19.03 -16.33 15.41
C ARG A 94 19.91 -16.30 16.66
N ASP A 95 19.50 -16.96 17.76
CA ASP A 95 20.32 -17.10 18.96
C ASP A 95 21.25 -18.32 18.85
N GLN A 96 22.55 -18.03 18.71
CA GLN A 96 23.60 -19.03 18.52
C GLN A 96 23.70 -20.07 19.65
N ARG A 97 23.14 -19.80 20.85
CA ARG A 97 23.04 -20.80 21.93
C ARG A 97 22.16 -22.00 21.56
N TYR A 98 21.22 -21.80 20.63
CA TYR A 98 20.21 -22.78 20.26
C TYR A 98 20.37 -23.30 18.82
N ALA A 99 21.36 -22.79 18.07
CA ALA A 99 21.62 -23.16 16.67
C ALA A 99 22.04 -24.63 16.46
N SER A 100 22.43 -25.35 17.52
CA SER A 100 22.76 -26.79 17.42
C SER A 100 21.54 -27.71 17.33
N ASN A 101 20.32 -27.22 17.58
CA ASN A 101 19.09 -28.00 17.40
C ASN A 101 18.42 -27.60 16.07
N PRO A 102 18.47 -28.44 15.02
CA PRO A 102 17.91 -28.11 13.70
C PRO A 102 16.37 -28.02 13.67
N HIS A 103 15.68 -28.36 14.77
CA HIS A 103 14.23 -28.17 14.91
C HIS A 103 13.84 -26.75 15.35
N ASN A 104 14.80 -25.88 15.67
CA ASN A 104 14.54 -24.47 15.98
C ASN A 104 14.40 -23.62 14.71
N ASP A 105 14.95 -24.09 13.59
CA ASP A 105 14.70 -23.51 12.26
C ASP A 105 13.23 -23.74 11.87
N LYS A 106 12.57 -22.69 11.37
CA LYS A 106 11.13 -22.69 11.08
C LYS A 106 10.89 -22.82 9.59
N LEU A 107 10.05 -23.78 9.19
CA LEU A 107 9.62 -23.89 7.80
C LEU A 107 8.76 -22.68 7.42
N VAL A 108 9.26 -21.86 6.50
CA VAL A 108 8.50 -20.75 5.90
C VAL A 108 7.59 -21.30 4.82
N MET A 109 8.15 -22.09 3.91
CA MET A 109 7.40 -22.80 2.87
C MET A 109 8.21 -23.96 2.29
N GLU A 110 7.53 -24.94 1.70
CA GLU A 110 8.15 -25.98 0.86
C GLU A 110 7.54 -26.01 -0.54
N ILE A 111 8.38 -26.28 -1.53
CA ILE A 111 8.02 -26.39 -2.95
C ILE A 111 8.38 -27.81 -3.39
N PRO A 112 7.43 -28.63 -3.89
CA PRO A 112 7.73 -29.97 -4.38
C PRO A 112 8.70 -29.94 -5.56
N ILE A 113 9.65 -30.88 -5.56
CA ILE A 113 10.67 -30.99 -6.61
C ILE A 113 10.80 -32.42 -7.15
N GLN A 114 11.22 -32.53 -8.41
CA GLN A 114 11.73 -33.75 -9.01
C GLN A 114 13.20 -33.55 -9.38
N HIS A 115 14.09 -34.40 -8.88
CA HIS A 115 15.51 -34.37 -9.27
C HIS A 115 15.71 -34.96 -10.66
N THR A 116 16.34 -34.19 -11.55
CA THR A 116 16.45 -34.48 -12.97
C THR A 116 17.91 -34.57 -13.42
N GLN A 117 18.20 -35.57 -14.24
CA GLN A 117 19.43 -35.67 -15.02
C GLN A 117 19.06 -36.17 -16.41
N PHE A 118 18.85 -35.23 -17.32
CA PHE A 118 18.59 -35.53 -18.71
C PHE A 118 19.85 -36.11 -19.38
N GLU A 119 19.71 -37.31 -19.93
CA GLU A 119 20.69 -37.95 -20.80
C GLU A 119 20.03 -38.41 -22.11
N CYS A 120 20.81 -38.61 -23.17
CA CYS A 120 20.27 -39.25 -24.35
C CYS A 120 20.03 -40.74 -24.06
N ALA A 121 18.81 -41.20 -24.34
CA ALA A 121 18.47 -42.61 -24.35
C ALA A 121 19.40 -43.36 -25.30
N LYS A 122 19.79 -44.57 -24.88
CA LYS A 122 20.73 -45.40 -25.62
C LYS A 122 20.03 -46.62 -26.17
N ASP A 123 20.36 -46.98 -27.39
CA ASP A 123 19.89 -48.21 -28.01
C ASP A 123 20.60 -49.44 -27.41
N LYS A 124 20.29 -50.63 -27.96
CA LYS A 124 20.92 -51.91 -27.56
C LYS A 124 22.43 -51.99 -27.84
N TYR A 125 23.01 -51.05 -28.57
CA TYR A 125 24.44 -50.96 -28.87
C TYR A 125 25.14 -49.83 -28.07
N GLY A 126 24.38 -49.00 -27.36
CA GLY A 126 24.89 -47.89 -26.55
C GLY A 126 24.89 -46.54 -27.25
N GLU A 127 24.35 -46.45 -28.48
CA GLU A 127 24.30 -45.23 -29.28
C GLU A 127 23.07 -44.38 -28.93
N CYS A 128 23.23 -43.05 -29.00
CA CYS A 128 22.16 -42.09 -28.68
C CYS A 128 21.01 -42.18 -29.68
N THR A 129 19.78 -42.43 -29.21
CA THR A 129 18.58 -42.56 -30.05
C THR A 129 17.89 -41.24 -30.34
N ASN A 130 18.54 -40.10 -30.09
CA ASN A 130 17.98 -38.75 -30.20
C ASN A 130 16.69 -38.50 -29.37
N VAL A 131 16.49 -39.29 -28.31
CA VAL A 131 15.40 -39.13 -27.33
C VAL A 131 16.02 -38.84 -25.97
N GLU A 132 15.52 -37.82 -25.26
CA GLU A 132 16.03 -37.42 -23.94
C GLU A 132 15.26 -38.11 -22.81
N VAL A 133 15.98 -38.77 -21.89
CA VAL A 133 15.42 -39.50 -20.73
C VAL A 133 16.05 -39.03 -19.41
N ASP A 134 15.32 -39.17 -18.31
CA ASP A 134 15.86 -38.92 -16.96
C ASP A 134 16.64 -40.16 -16.48
N ASN A 135 17.85 -39.96 -15.95
CA ASN A 135 18.69 -41.07 -15.50
C ASN A 135 18.28 -41.55 -14.09
N ASP A 136 17.36 -42.50 -14.04
CA ASP A 136 16.87 -43.13 -12.80
C ASP A 136 17.90 -44.03 -12.09
N LYS A 137 19.09 -44.26 -12.69
CA LYS A 137 20.17 -45.05 -12.09
C LYS A 137 21.11 -44.21 -11.22
N VAL A 138 20.95 -42.88 -11.23
CA VAL A 138 21.77 -41.94 -10.46
C VAL A 138 21.00 -41.49 -9.21
N SER A 139 21.67 -41.53 -8.05
CA SER A 139 21.12 -41.01 -6.79
C SER A 139 20.70 -39.56 -6.94
N TRP A 140 19.54 -39.21 -6.36
CA TRP A 140 18.97 -37.85 -6.44
C TRP A 140 19.96 -36.75 -6.04
N LYS A 141 20.88 -37.02 -5.11
CA LYS A 141 21.93 -36.09 -4.68
C LYS A 141 22.91 -35.72 -5.81
N SER A 142 23.21 -36.68 -6.69
CA SER A 142 24.18 -36.52 -7.78
C SER A 142 23.55 -35.99 -9.07
N LYS A 143 22.21 -36.03 -9.21
CA LYS A 143 21.51 -35.39 -10.33
C LYS A 143 21.75 -33.86 -10.28
N PRO A 144 22.23 -33.20 -11.36
CA PRO A 144 22.69 -31.81 -11.32
C PRO A 144 21.56 -30.76 -11.36
N SER A 145 20.33 -31.18 -11.68
CA SER A 145 19.19 -30.30 -11.88
C SER A 145 17.96 -30.78 -11.09
N MET A 146 16.94 -29.93 -11.02
CA MET A 146 15.64 -30.26 -10.48
C MET A 146 14.53 -29.45 -11.15
N THR A 147 13.37 -30.07 -11.34
CA THR A 147 12.12 -29.40 -11.70
C THR A 147 11.40 -28.99 -10.42
N LEU A 148 10.93 -27.74 -10.32
CA LEU A 148 10.14 -27.24 -9.18
C LEU A 148 8.68 -27.02 -9.58
N LYS A 149 7.76 -27.56 -8.78
CA LYS A 149 6.32 -27.33 -8.92
C LYS A 149 5.86 -26.22 -7.97
N PHE A 150 5.92 -24.98 -8.44
CA PHE A 150 5.55 -23.81 -7.64
C PHE A 150 4.06 -23.78 -7.30
N GLU A 151 3.22 -24.27 -8.21
CA GLU A 151 1.76 -24.44 -8.05
C GLU A 151 1.38 -25.42 -6.91
N ASP A 152 2.22 -26.40 -6.60
CA ASP A 152 2.00 -27.39 -5.52
C ASP A 152 2.66 -26.95 -4.18
N LEU A 153 3.05 -25.67 -4.02
CA LEU A 153 3.72 -25.18 -2.80
C LEU A 153 2.86 -25.32 -1.55
N LYS A 154 3.52 -25.37 -0.41
CA LYS A 154 2.86 -25.36 0.92
C LYS A 154 3.52 -24.36 1.82
N SER A 155 2.73 -23.49 2.45
CA SER A 155 3.22 -22.65 3.55
C SER A 155 3.49 -23.51 4.79
N GLY A 156 4.62 -23.26 5.45
CA GLY A 156 4.93 -23.84 6.77
C GLY A 156 4.50 -22.93 7.93
N GLN A 157 4.00 -21.74 7.63
CA GLN A 157 3.59 -20.71 8.58
C GLN A 157 2.23 -20.09 8.19
N LEU A 158 1.67 -19.25 9.04
CA LEU A 158 0.50 -18.42 8.70
C LEU A 158 0.93 -17.39 7.64
N GLU A 159 0.24 -17.35 6.49
CA GLU A 159 0.52 -16.42 5.39
C GLU A 159 -0.46 -15.25 5.46
N PHE A 160 0.02 -14.10 5.96
CA PHE A 160 -0.77 -12.88 6.13
C PHE A 160 -0.84 -12.03 4.85
N LEU A 161 -1.12 -12.67 3.72
CA LEU A 161 -1.51 -11.97 2.50
C LEU A 161 -3.05 -12.01 2.36
N PRO A 162 -3.66 -10.99 1.73
CA PRO A 162 -5.11 -10.92 1.63
C PRO A 162 -5.68 -12.14 0.91
N LEU A 163 -6.95 -12.45 1.21
CA LEU A 163 -7.66 -13.70 0.89
C LEU A 163 -7.09 -14.95 1.61
N VAL A 164 -5.77 -15.18 1.56
CA VAL A 164 -5.07 -16.35 2.15
C VAL A 164 -5.10 -16.33 3.68
N GLU A 165 -5.01 -15.15 4.30
CA GLU A 165 -5.00 -15.01 5.75
C GLU A 165 -6.27 -15.59 6.41
N ASN A 166 -7.45 -15.52 5.77
CA ASN A 166 -8.71 -16.01 6.33
C ASN A 166 -8.65 -17.52 6.60
N GLN A 167 -8.04 -18.30 5.70
CA GLN A 167 -7.85 -19.74 5.88
C GLN A 167 -6.96 -20.06 7.09
N SER A 168 -6.01 -19.18 7.42
CA SER A 168 -5.13 -19.31 8.59
C SER A 168 -5.87 -19.17 9.93
N TYR A 169 -7.08 -18.60 9.94
CA TYR A 169 -7.95 -18.48 11.12
C TYR A 169 -9.09 -19.51 11.15
N GLY A 170 -9.15 -20.43 10.18
CA GLY A 170 -10.28 -21.36 10.03
C GLY A 170 -11.55 -20.72 9.47
N ASP A 171 -11.46 -19.51 8.91
CA ASP A 171 -12.56 -18.83 8.24
C ASP A 171 -12.73 -19.36 6.81
N SER A 172 -13.91 -19.88 6.49
CA SER A 172 -14.26 -20.40 5.16
C SER A 172 -14.67 -19.33 4.14
N SER A 173 -14.48 -18.06 4.49
CA SER A 173 -14.79 -16.89 3.66
C SER A 173 -14.19 -16.91 2.25
N TYR A 174 -13.01 -17.52 2.06
CA TYR A 174 -12.42 -17.76 0.74
C TYR A 174 -11.86 -19.17 0.63
N THR A 175 -12.46 -19.99 -0.24
CA THR A 175 -11.94 -21.31 -0.58
C THR A 175 -11.04 -21.21 -1.81
N GLU A 176 -9.77 -21.61 -1.72
CA GLU A 176 -8.88 -21.69 -2.88
C GLU A 176 -9.36 -22.80 -3.84
N LEU A 177 -9.49 -22.47 -5.13
CA LEU A 177 -9.96 -23.38 -6.19
C LEU A 177 -8.83 -23.87 -7.09
N ALA A 178 -7.86 -23.01 -7.39
CA ALA A 178 -6.76 -23.27 -8.32
C ALA A 178 -5.57 -22.35 -8.06
N ALA A 179 -4.37 -22.89 -8.29
CA ALA A 179 -3.11 -22.16 -8.32
C ALA A 179 -2.40 -22.41 -9.66
N GLU A 180 -1.93 -21.35 -10.31
CA GLU A 180 -1.30 -21.37 -11.64
C GLU A 180 0.04 -20.63 -11.59
N LEU A 181 1.13 -21.25 -12.06
CA LEU A 181 2.41 -20.57 -12.19
C LEU A 181 2.36 -19.53 -13.33
N VAL A 182 2.53 -18.25 -12.99
CA VAL A 182 2.58 -17.14 -13.97
C VAL A 182 4.00 -16.94 -14.48
N SER A 183 5.00 -16.99 -13.58
CA SER A 183 6.41 -16.84 -13.94
C SER A 183 7.31 -17.39 -12.84
N SER A 184 8.47 -17.95 -13.19
CA SER A 184 9.52 -18.28 -12.23
C SER A 184 10.91 -17.98 -12.79
N SER A 185 11.87 -17.75 -11.91
CA SER A 185 13.27 -17.54 -12.21
C SER A 185 14.12 -17.92 -11.00
N ILE A 186 15.25 -18.59 -11.25
CA ILE A 186 16.31 -18.84 -10.28
C ILE A 186 17.59 -18.32 -10.91
N GLU A 187 18.09 -17.24 -10.34
CA GLU A 187 19.32 -16.54 -10.74
C GLU A 187 20.44 -16.86 -9.73
N LYS A 188 21.64 -16.30 -9.96
CA LYS A 188 22.79 -16.50 -9.06
C LYS A 188 22.57 -15.82 -7.69
N ASP A 189 21.81 -14.74 -7.67
CA ASP A 189 21.61 -13.80 -6.56
C ASP A 189 20.16 -13.74 -6.06
N ALA A 190 19.19 -14.25 -6.83
CA ALA A 190 17.78 -14.18 -6.48
C ALA A 190 16.96 -15.40 -6.94
N ILE A 191 15.86 -15.67 -6.26
CA ILE A 191 14.78 -16.58 -6.67
C ILE A 191 13.50 -15.75 -6.69
N ASN A 192 12.84 -15.64 -7.84
CA ASN A 192 11.60 -14.88 -8.00
C ASN A 192 10.56 -15.75 -8.69
N PHE A 193 9.36 -15.87 -8.12
CA PHE A 193 8.24 -16.55 -8.76
C PHE A 193 6.89 -15.92 -8.40
N LYS A 194 5.93 -16.02 -9.33
CA LYS A 194 4.58 -15.47 -9.24
C LYS A 194 3.56 -16.56 -9.52
N ILE A 195 2.59 -16.71 -8.63
CA ILE A 195 1.50 -17.69 -8.74
C ILE A 195 0.18 -16.94 -8.71
N LYS A 196 -0.64 -17.14 -9.72
CA LYS A 196 -2.03 -16.68 -9.73
C LYS A 196 -2.85 -17.70 -8.94
N ARG A 197 -3.49 -17.26 -7.87
CA ARG A 197 -4.45 -18.09 -7.12
C ARG A 197 -5.86 -17.60 -7.40
N THR A 198 -6.81 -18.53 -7.49
CA THR A 198 -8.23 -18.24 -7.72
C THR A 198 -9.04 -18.79 -6.57
N PHE A 199 -9.87 -17.94 -5.98
CA PHE A 199 -10.67 -18.23 -4.80
C PHE A 199 -12.16 -18.11 -5.13
N LYS A 200 -12.96 -18.89 -4.38
CA LYS A 200 -14.39 -18.69 -4.24
C LYS A 200 -14.66 -17.98 -2.92
N ALA A 201 -15.18 -16.76 -2.99
CA ALA A 201 -15.73 -16.05 -1.85
C ALA A 201 -17.05 -16.69 -1.40
N SER A 202 -17.32 -16.64 -0.09
CA SER A 202 -18.64 -16.95 0.46
C SER A 202 -19.64 -15.82 0.19
N LEU A 203 -20.95 -16.13 0.26
CA LEU A 203 -22.01 -15.18 -0.07
C LEU A 203 -22.07 -13.96 0.87
N ASP A 204 -21.57 -14.09 2.10
CA ASP A 204 -21.42 -13.03 3.10
C ASP A 204 -20.20 -12.12 2.87
N ARG A 205 -19.28 -12.51 1.98
CA ARG A 205 -18.13 -11.71 1.51
C ARG A 205 -18.34 -11.08 0.14
N VAL A 206 -19.36 -11.54 -0.60
CA VAL A 206 -19.86 -10.82 -1.76
C VAL A 206 -20.55 -9.55 -1.24
N GLY A 207 -19.98 -8.38 -1.55
CA GLY A 207 -20.48 -7.08 -1.08
C GLY A 207 -21.85 -6.70 -1.67
N ASP A 208 -22.26 -5.44 -1.47
CA ASP A 208 -23.52 -4.95 -2.05
C ASP A 208 -23.52 -5.09 -3.58
N VAL A 209 -24.41 -5.94 -4.07
CA VAL A 209 -24.60 -6.29 -5.49
C VAL A 209 -26.05 -6.05 -5.88
N GLU A 210 -26.30 -5.46 -7.05
CA GLU A 210 -27.65 -5.10 -7.47
C GLU A 210 -28.43 -6.31 -8.01
N SER A 211 -27.73 -7.38 -8.39
CA SER A 211 -28.34 -8.62 -8.88
C SER A 211 -27.65 -9.91 -8.42
N LEU A 212 -28.40 -11.02 -8.43
CA LEU A 212 -27.85 -12.37 -8.20
C LEU A 212 -26.81 -12.78 -9.27
N GLY A 213 -26.82 -12.17 -10.46
CA GLY A 213 -25.84 -12.44 -11.52
C GLY A 213 -24.50 -11.73 -11.29
N GLU A 214 -24.54 -10.53 -10.72
CA GLU A 214 -23.35 -9.88 -10.17
C GLU A 214 -22.83 -10.67 -8.96
N ALA A 215 -23.71 -11.13 -8.07
CA ALA A 215 -23.33 -11.90 -6.89
C ALA A 215 -22.52 -13.16 -7.23
N THR A 216 -22.97 -13.93 -8.23
CA THR A 216 -22.25 -15.13 -8.67
C THR A 216 -20.94 -14.80 -9.37
N THR A 217 -20.87 -13.71 -10.14
CA THR A 217 -19.66 -13.28 -10.83
C THR A 217 -18.61 -12.75 -9.84
N ALA A 218 -19.01 -11.89 -8.91
CA ALA A 218 -18.15 -11.32 -7.87
C ALA A 218 -17.64 -12.37 -6.86
N SER A 219 -18.30 -13.53 -6.76
CA SER A 219 -17.83 -14.63 -5.91
C SER A 219 -16.54 -15.31 -6.39
N ALA A 220 -16.11 -15.09 -7.63
CA ALA A 220 -14.85 -15.60 -8.16
C ALA A 220 -13.78 -14.49 -8.14
N ILE A 221 -12.73 -14.67 -7.34
CA ILE A 221 -11.66 -13.68 -7.16
C ILE A 221 -10.32 -14.33 -7.52
N SER A 222 -9.59 -13.74 -8.46
CA SER A 222 -8.19 -14.10 -8.72
C SER A 222 -7.25 -13.00 -8.23
N ALA A 223 -6.10 -13.40 -7.70
CA ALA A 223 -5.01 -12.51 -7.32
C ALA A 223 -3.66 -13.18 -7.61
N ASP A 224 -2.67 -12.36 -7.98
CA ASP A 224 -1.28 -12.79 -8.19
C ASP A 224 -0.50 -12.68 -6.89
N TYR A 225 0.18 -13.75 -6.49
CA TYR A 225 1.05 -13.82 -5.32
C TYR A 225 2.49 -13.92 -5.78
N GLN A 226 3.29 -12.90 -5.50
CA GLN A 226 4.72 -12.90 -5.76
C GLN A 226 5.50 -13.33 -4.52
N PHE A 227 6.52 -14.16 -4.75
CA PHE A 227 7.55 -14.50 -3.80
C PHE A 227 8.91 -14.06 -4.36
N SER A 228 9.75 -13.49 -3.49
CA SER A 228 11.08 -12.99 -3.83
C SER A 228 12.06 -13.36 -2.73
N LEU A 229 13.15 -14.03 -3.09
CA LEU A 229 14.29 -14.30 -2.22
C LEU A 229 15.53 -13.68 -2.85
N VAL A 230 16.25 -12.84 -2.12
CA VAL A 230 17.47 -12.20 -2.61
C VAL A 230 18.61 -12.44 -1.64
N LYS A 231 19.77 -12.86 -2.13
CA LYS A 231 20.93 -13.17 -1.29
C LYS A 231 21.35 -11.94 -0.50
N VAL A 232 21.47 -12.09 0.82
CA VAL A 232 21.92 -11.03 1.74
C VAL A 232 23.22 -10.38 1.25
N SER A 233 24.14 -11.19 0.71
CA SER A 233 25.46 -10.78 0.22
C SER A 233 25.45 -9.94 -1.06
N SER A 234 24.33 -9.82 -1.78
CA SER A 234 24.21 -8.95 -2.96
C SER A 234 23.52 -7.61 -2.68
N VAL A 235 22.78 -7.46 -1.56
CA VAL A 235 21.95 -6.26 -1.29
C VAL A 235 22.22 -5.53 0.03
N LEU A 236 22.79 -6.17 1.06
CA LEU A 236 23.14 -5.48 2.31
C LEU A 236 24.49 -4.76 2.23
N SER A 237 24.52 -3.55 2.80
CA SER A 237 25.74 -2.75 2.86
C SER A 237 26.64 -3.23 3.99
N LYS A 238 27.91 -3.50 3.67
CA LYS A 238 28.91 -3.99 4.66
C LYS A 238 29.24 -2.97 5.75
N ASP A 239 28.95 -1.69 5.53
CA ASP A 239 29.22 -0.58 6.44
C ASP A 239 27.96 -0.06 7.15
N TYR A 240 26.80 -0.70 6.94
CA TYR A 240 25.55 -0.27 7.57
C TYR A 240 25.64 -0.38 9.10
N LYS A 241 25.05 0.62 9.78
CA LYS A 241 24.98 0.69 11.24
C LYS A 241 23.54 0.63 11.68
N THR A 242 23.16 -0.52 12.24
CA THR A 242 21.91 -0.72 13.00
C THR A 242 21.79 0.30 14.12
N ILE A 243 20.65 0.98 14.19
CA ILE A 243 20.32 1.94 15.22
C ILE A 243 19.33 1.30 16.19
N SER A 244 19.65 1.29 17.48
CA SER A 244 18.70 0.88 18.52
C SER A 244 17.60 1.93 18.62
N TYR A 245 16.35 1.47 18.64
CA TYR A 245 15.18 2.34 18.62
C TYR A 245 14.09 1.75 19.53
N PRO A 246 14.25 1.81 20.87
CA PRO A 246 13.40 1.06 21.81
C PRO A 246 11.97 1.62 21.90
N ILE A 247 10.98 0.75 22.12
CA ILE A 247 9.57 1.12 22.32
C ILE A 247 9.47 2.11 23.48
N GLY A 248 8.81 3.24 23.26
CA GLY A 248 8.61 4.24 24.30
C GLY A 248 9.86 5.05 24.68
N SER A 249 10.99 4.86 23.99
CA SER A 249 12.10 5.82 24.07
C SER A 249 11.68 7.18 23.52
N LYS A 250 12.35 8.27 23.92
CA LYS A 250 12.11 9.58 23.31
C LYS A 250 12.35 9.55 21.80
N ASP A 251 13.39 8.85 21.34
CA ASP A 251 13.67 8.62 19.93
C ASP A 251 12.42 8.10 19.19
N GLU A 252 11.79 7.04 19.72
CA GLU A 252 10.63 6.36 19.12
C GLU A 252 9.36 7.23 19.14
N GLN A 253 9.14 7.95 20.23
CA GLN A 253 8.00 8.83 20.43
C GLN A 253 8.10 10.16 19.66
N THR A 254 9.31 10.67 19.40
CA THR A 254 9.55 12.00 18.82
C THR A 254 9.82 12.01 17.32
N PHE A 255 10.41 10.95 16.75
CA PHE A 255 10.77 10.94 15.31
C PHE A 255 10.10 9.87 14.48
N ARG A 256 9.36 8.96 15.12
CA ARG A 256 8.35 8.10 14.47
C ARG A 256 8.86 7.43 13.18
N PHE A 257 10.00 6.75 13.24
CA PHE A 257 10.42 5.78 12.22
C PHE A 257 9.72 4.42 12.39
N PHE A 258 9.58 3.70 11.28
CA PHE A 258 9.36 2.25 11.26
C PHE A 258 10.52 1.51 11.94
N SER A 259 10.24 0.29 12.41
CA SER A 259 11.21 -0.49 13.16
C SER A 259 10.85 -1.97 13.25
N THR A 260 11.82 -2.84 13.00
CA THR A 260 11.71 -4.27 13.30
C THR A 260 12.00 -4.52 14.79
N ALA A 261 11.27 -5.47 15.39
CA ALA A 261 11.55 -5.97 16.73
C ALA A 261 11.97 -7.44 16.69
N LYS A 262 12.93 -7.82 17.54
CA LYS A 262 13.36 -9.21 17.76
C LYS A 262 13.45 -9.51 19.25
N THR A 263 13.06 -10.72 19.63
CA THR A 263 13.25 -11.22 21.00
C THR A 263 14.57 -11.98 21.08
N LYS A 264 15.44 -11.59 22.02
CA LYS A 264 16.62 -12.35 22.40
C LYS A 264 16.47 -12.72 23.88
N LEU A 265 16.27 -14.00 24.16
CA LEU A 265 16.11 -14.51 25.54
C LEU A 265 17.32 -14.15 26.41
N ASP A 266 17.10 -13.96 27.70
CA ASP A 266 18.18 -13.68 28.66
C ASP A 266 19.05 -14.94 28.88
N VAL A 267 20.12 -14.82 29.68
CA VAL A 267 21.08 -15.91 29.93
C VAL A 267 20.45 -17.15 30.59
N ASP A 268 19.34 -16.97 31.31
CA ASP A 268 18.53 -18.02 31.93
C ASP A 268 17.46 -18.64 31.00
N GLY A 269 17.31 -18.09 29.79
CA GLY A 269 16.31 -18.52 28.81
C GLY A 269 14.94 -17.84 28.93
N ASN A 270 14.75 -16.89 29.86
CA ASN A 270 13.48 -16.20 30.04
C ASN A 270 13.36 -14.93 29.18
N THR A 271 12.14 -14.37 29.13
CA THR A 271 11.87 -13.03 28.58
C THR A 271 11.86 -11.98 29.69
N SER A 272 12.31 -10.77 29.35
CA SER A 272 12.25 -9.57 30.20
C SER A 272 12.12 -8.33 29.30
N ASP A 273 11.88 -7.15 29.87
CA ASP A 273 11.79 -5.89 29.09
C ASP A 273 13.03 -5.62 28.23
N LYS A 274 14.20 -6.14 28.65
CA LYS A 274 15.47 -6.02 27.91
C LYS A 274 15.62 -7.04 26.77
N THR A 275 14.80 -8.09 26.75
CA THR A 275 14.87 -9.14 25.71
C THR A 275 14.25 -8.70 24.39
N ARG A 276 13.35 -7.71 24.39
CA ARG A 276 12.78 -7.14 23.17
C ARG A 276 13.69 -6.04 22.62
N ILE A 277 14.51 -6.41 21.64
CA ILE A 277 15.39 -5.49 20.92
C ILE A 277 14.63 -4.92 19.72
N GLN A 278 14.42 -3.61 19.70
CA GLN A 278 13.85 -2.90 18.54
C GLN A 278 14.92 -2.05 17.87
N ILE A 279 14.90 -2.05 16.53
CA ILE A 279 15.88 -1.39 15.66
C ILE A 279 15.15 -0.54 14.63
N MET A 280 15.71 0.63 14.30
CA MET A 280 15.13 1.55 13.30
C MET A 280 15.28 0.96 11.89
N ASN A 281 14.21 1.05 11.09
CA ASN A 281 14.25 0.74 9.66
C ASN A 281 14.61 2.00 8.89
N ARG A 282 15.72 1.98 8.17
CA ARG A 282 16.17 3.09 7.30
C ARG A 282 17.12 2.60 6.21
N TRP A 283 17.32 3.41 5.19
CA TRP A 283 18.38 3.18 4.20
C TRP A 283 19.77 3.39 4.82
N ASN A 284 20.81 2.80 4.23
CA ASN A 284 22.18 3.13 4.60
C ASN A 284 22.51 4.59 4.24
N PRO A 285 22.80 5.49 5.21
CA PRO A 285 23.09 6.90 4.96
C PRO A 285 24.36 7.15 4.12
N ASN A 286 25.21 6.13 3.94
CA ASN A 286 26.43 6.21 3.15
C ASN A 286 26.23 5.84 1.66
N ARG A 287 25.02 5.44 1.23
CA ARG A 287 24.72 5.29 -0.20
C ARG A 287 24.86 6.64 -0.90
N GLU A 288 25.28 6.63 -2.17
CA GLU A 288 25.32 7.83 -3.01
C GLU A 288 23.92 8.15 -3.59
N GLU A 289 23.17 7.11 -3.94
CA GLU A 289 21.81 7.23 -4.45
C GLU A 289 20.93 6.03 -4.06
N ILE A 290 19.62 6.23 -4.15
CA ILE A 290 18.60 5.18 -4.11
C ILE A 290 17.89 5.21 -5.47
N THR A 291 18.14 4.22 -6.32
CA THR A 291 17.49 4.13 -7.64
C THR A 291 16.07 3.59 -7.49
N TYR A 292 15.10 4.29 -8.09
CA TYR A 292 13.71 3.88 -8.26
C TYR A 292 13.38 3.70 -9.73
N TYR A 293 12.57 2.70 -10.08
CA TYR A 293 12.02 2.54 -11.43
C TYR A 293 10.52 2.83 -11.45
N LEU A 294 10.06 3.57 -12.45
CA LEU A 294 8.63 3.66 -12.77
C LEU A 294 8.13 2.31 -13.35
N SER A 295 6.90 1.92 -13.03
CA SER A 295 6.21 0.80 -13.70
C SER A 295 5.78 1.16 -15.13
N ASP A 296 5.56 0.15 -15.98
CA ASP A 296 5.41 0.33 -17.43
C ASP A 296 4.15 1.14 -17.82
N GLU A 297 3.14 1.23 -16.96
CA GLU A 297 1.95 2.05 -17.15
C GLU A 297 2.28 3.55 -17.25
N PHE A 298 3.35 4.03 -16.62
CA PHE A 298 3.83 5.42 -16.76
C PHE A 298 4.36 5.76 -18.16
N ALA A 299 4.64 4.76 -19.01
CA ALA A 299 5.08 4.98 -20.40
C ALA A 299 3.92 5.26 -21.36
N LYS A 300 2.67 5.00 -20.93
CA LYS A 300 1.48 5.20 -21.77
C LYS A 300 1.23 6.70 -22.04
N PRO A 301 0.89 7.12 -23.27
CA PRO A 301 0.66 8.53 -23.61
C PRO A 301 -0.38 9.24 -22.73
N GLU A 302 -1.46 8.54 -22.38
CA GLU A 302 -2.54 9.01 -21.49
C GLU A 302 -2.05 9.32 -20.07
N ASN A 303 -1.00 8.64 -19.61
CA ASN A 303 -0.43 8.81 -18.27
C ASN A 303 0.72 9.84 -18.25
N LYS A 304 0.94 10.59 -19.34
CA LYS A 304 2.01 11.59 -19.41
C LYS A 304 1.95 12.61 -18.27
N MET A 305 0.75 13.08 -17.88
CA MET A 305 0.61 14.04 -16.78
C MET A 305 1.13 13.47 -15.46
N VAL A 306 0.76 12.24 -15.10
CA VAL A 306 1.22 11.61 -13.83
C VAL A 306 2.69 11.25 -13.87
N ASN A 307 3.27 10.93 -15.03
CA ASN A 307 4.72 10.77 -15.19
C ASN A 307 5.46 12.10 -14.96
N ASP A 308 5.07 13.18 -15.65
CA ASP A 308 5.66 14.52 -15.48
C ASP A 308 5.54 15.02 -14.02
N LEU A 309 4.39 14.80 -13.38
CA LEU A 309 4.18 15.10 -11.96
C LEU A 309 5.10 14.26 -11.07
N THR A 310 5.19 12.96 -11.29
CA THR A 310 6.03 12.06 -10.48
C THR A 310 7.51 12.44 -10.56
N VAL A 311 8.02 12.77 -11.75
CA VAL A 311 9.39 13.29 -11.93
C VAL A 311 9.60 14.60 -11.15
N LYS A 312 8.65 15.54 -11.24
CA LYS A 312 8.71 16.81 -10.50
C LYS A 312 8.67 16.59 -8.98
N THR A 313 7.81 15.71 -8.50
CA THR A 313 7.63 15.42 -7.08
C THR A 313 8.88 14.75 -6.47
N VAL A 314 9.52 13.81 -7.18
CA VAL A 314 10.79 13.22 -6.73
C VAL A 314 11.92 14.25 -6.68
N ASN A 315 11.92 15.25 -7.57
CA ASN A 315 12.87 16.36 -7.48
C ASN A 315 12.60 17.25 -6.24
N ASN A 316 11.34 17.58 -5.95
CA ASN A 316 10.98 18.30 -4.72
C ASN A 316 11.39 17.52 -3.45
N LEU A 317 11.20 16.19 -3.45
CA LEU A 317 11.61 15.32 -2.35
C LEU A 317 13.14 15.30 -2.19
N ASN A 318 13.90 15.32 -3.29
CA ASN A 318 15.36 15.45 -3.29
C ASN A 318 15.87 16.79 -2.74
N ASP A 319 15.12 17.89 -2.94
CA ASP A 319 15.41 19.17 -2.31
C ASP A 319 15.12 19.14 -0.80
N GLY A 320 14.03 18.50 -0.36
CA GLY A 320 13.76 18.27 1.06
C GLY A 320 14.82 17.37 1.74
N LEU A 321 15.26 16.29 1.09
CA LEU A 321 16.40 15.47 1.55
C LEU A 321 17.68 16.30 1.71
N LYS A 322 17.89 17.30 0.84
CA LYS A 322 19.00 18.25 0.95
C LYS A 322 18.86 19.20 2.14
N GLU A 323 17.65 19.72 2.39
CA GLU A 323 17.33 20.59 3.53
C GLU A 323 17.45 19.85 4.88
N ALA A 324 17.10 18.57 4.92
CA ALA A 324 17.34 17.67 6.05
C ALA A 324 18.84 17.35 6.27
N GLY A 325 19.69 17.59 5.27
CA GLY A 325 21.12 17.25 5.31
C GLY A 325 21.44 15.79 4.96
N VAL A 326 20.48 15.04 4.40
CA VAL A 326 20.69 13.65 3.96
C VAL A 326 21.66 13.64 2.77
N LYS A 327 22.53 12.63 2.70
CA LYS A 327 23.58 12.54 1.68
C LYS A 327 23.10 11.98 0.35
N PHE A 328 22.40 10.84 0.36
CA PHE A 328 21.91 10.21 -0.87
C PHE A 328 20.81 11.02 -1.56
N ARG A 329 20.65 10.83 -2.87
CA ARG A 329 19.48 11.30 -3.62
C ARG A 329 18.71 10.15 -4.25
N ILE A 330 17.42 10.35 -4.48
CA ILE A 330 16.58 9.42 -5.21
C ILE A 330 16.83 9.61 -6.70
N ASN A 331 17.25 8.54 -7.37
CA ASN A 331 17.53 8.51 -8.80
C ASN A 331 16.37 7.82 -9.52
N LEU A 332 15.44 8.60 -10.07
CA LEU A 332 14.27 8.08 -10.75
C LEU A 332 14.59 7.66 -12.19
N LYS A 333 14.33 6.39 -12.50
CA LYS A 333 14.41 5.81 -13.84
C LYS A 333 13.02 5.67 -14.43
N GLN A 334 12.92 6.01 -15.72
CA GLN A 334 11.73 5.74 -16.53
C GLN A 334 11.51 4.22 -16.71
N PRO A 335 10.32 3.79 -17.19
CA PRO A 335 9.97 2.38 -17.22
C PRO A 335 10.91 1.52 -18.06
N SER A 336 11.03 0.25 -17.65
CA SER A 336 12.06 -0.67 -18.17
C SER A 336 11.73 -2.16 -17.94
N GLY A 337 10.45 -2.53 -17.82
CA GLY A 337 10.05 -3.94 -17.66
C GLY A 337 10.44 -4.56 -16.31
N LYS A 338 10.56 -3.73 -15.26
CA LYS A 338 10.89 -4.21 -13.90
C LYS A 338 9.64 -4.73 -13.22
N ASN A 339 9.74 -5.90 -12.59
CA ASN A 339 8.67 -6.46 -11.78
C ASN A 339 8.66 -5.80 -10.38
N PRO A 340 7.59 -5.12 -9.95
CA PRO A 340 7.48 -4.56 -8.59
C PRO A 340 7.67 -5.59 -7.48
N GLY A 341 7.37 -6.85 -7.80
CA GLY A 341 7.56 -7.99 -6.94
C GLY A 341 9.02 -8.41 -6.66
N ASP A 342 9.99 -8.01 -7.48
CA ASP A 342 11.41 -8.35 -7.30
C ASP A 342 12.10 -7.34 -6.37
N ILE A 343 12.33 -7.74 -5.11
CA ILE A 343 12.87 -6.89 -4.04
C ILE A 343 14.34 -6.45 -4.24
N ARG A 344 14.95 -6.75 -5.38
CA ARG A 344 16.19 -6.08 -5.84
C ARG A 344 15.97 -4.64 -6.32
N ASN A 345 14.74 -4.26 -6.65
CA ASN A 345 14.42 -2.97 -7.28
C ASN A 345 13.45 -2.18 -6.40
N SER A 346 13.75 -0.92 -6.11
CA SER A 346 12.73 0.02 -5.62
C SER A 346 11.90 0.53 -6.79
N MET A 347 10.60 0.72 -6.60
CA MET A 347 9.69 1.09 -7.70
C MET A 347 8.60 2.07 -7.29
N ILE A 348 8.18 2.93 -8.22
CA ILE A 348 6.91 3.65 -8.13
C ILE A 348 5.96 2.98 -9.12
N VAL A 349 4.83 2.50 -8.62
CA VAL A 349 3.87 1.67 -9.35
C VAL A 349 2.57 2.44 -9.56
N LEU A 350 2.06 2.45 -10.78
CA LEU A 350 0.81 3.11 -11.15
C LEU A 350 -0.31 2.07 -11.24
N VAL A 351 -1.35 2.20 -10.41
CA VAL A 351 -2.56 1.37 -10.50
C VAL A 351 -3.65 2.18 -11.19
N GLU A 352 -3.92 1.85 -12.46
CA GLU A 352 -4.84 2.60 -13.32
C GLU A 352 -6.32 2.30 -13.05
N ASP A 353 -6.63 1.09 -12.57
CA ASP A 353 -7.98 0.68 -12.23
C ASP A 353 -8.41 1.24 -10.86
N PRO A 354 -9.66 1.71 -10.70
CA PRO A 354 -10.20 2.12 -9.41
C PRO A 354 -10.44 0.88 -8.54
N VAL A 355 -9.75 0.77 -7.40
CA VAL A 355 -9.85 -0.40 -6.51
C VAL A 355 -10.92 -0.20 -5.44
N ALA A 356 -11.70 -1.25 -5.17
CA ALA A 356 -12.80 -1.19 -4.20
C ALA A 356 -12.34 -0.95 -2.75
N SER A 357 -11.05 -1.15 -2.41
CA SER A 357 -10.48 -0.84 -1.10
C SER A 357 -10.33 0.67 -0.81
N SER A 358 -10.60 1.54 -1.79
CA SER A 358 -10.70 3.00 -1.62
C SER A 358 -9.41 3.70 -1.16
N VAL A 359 -8.25 3.08 -1.39
CA VAL A 359 -6.93 3.65 -1.12
C VAL A 359 -6.43 4.53 -2.27
N ILE A 360 -5.68 5.59 -1.95
CA ILE A 360 -5.03 6.48 -2.93
C ILE A 360 -3.51 6.28 -3.04
N GLY A 361 -2.87 5.81 -1.96
CA GLY A 361 -1.43 5.54 -1.86
C GLY A 361 -1.13 4.35 -0.93
N TYR A 362 0.04 3.74 -1.10
CA TYR A 362 0.63 2.76 -0.18
C TYR A 362 2.15 2.63 -0.40
N GLY A 363 2.96 2.85 0.63
CA GLY A 363 4.43 2.87 0.59
C GLY A 363 5.14 1.77 1.39
N PRO A 364 5.04 0.48 1.02
CA PRO A 364 5.73 -0.60 1.72
C PRO A 364 7.23 -0.64 1.43
N GLN A 365 7.98 -1.06 2.45
CA GLN A 365 9.44 -1.26 2.39
C GLN A 365 9.82 -2.73 2.57
N THR A 366 10.99 -3.09 2.07
CA THR A 366 11.66 -4.36 2.35
C THR A 366 12.94 -4.09 3.12
N GLU A 367 12.92 -4.39 4.42
CA GLU A 367 14.10 -4.34 5.29
C GLU A 367 14.68 -5.73 5.60
N ASP A 368 15.97 -5.80 5.93
CA ASP A 368 16.52 -6.99 6.60
C ASP A 368 16.10 -6.99 8.09
N PRO A 369 15.37 -8.02 8.55
CA PRO A 369 14.79 -8.05 9.91
C PRO A 369 15.82 -8.35 11.01
N VAL A 370 17.12 -8.37 10.70
CA VAL A 370 18.22 -8.55 11.66
C VAL A 370 18.93 -7.22 11.94
N THR A 371 19.13 -6.40 10.92
CA THR A 371 19.89 -5.14 10.94
C THR A 371 19.03 -3.88 10.85
N GLY A 372 17.84 -3.94 10.24
CA GLY A 372 17.01 -2.78 9.94
C GLY A 372 17.49 -1.96 8.73
N GLU A 373 18.33 -2.51 7.85
CA GLU A 373 18.64 -1.84 6.57
C GLU A 373 17.49 -2.06 5.57
N ILE A 374 16.95 -0.98 5.01
CA ILE A 374 16.05 -1.04 3.85
C ILE A 374 16.88 -1.38 2.60
N ILE A 375 16.47 -2.42 1.86
CA ILE A 375 17.13 -2.84 0.61
C ILE A 375 16.38 -2.38 -0.65
N SER A 376 15.05 -2.34 -0.58
CA SER A 376 14.13 -1.88 -1.61
C SER A 376 12.86 -1.34 -0.96
N ALA A 377 12.13 -0.49 -1.66
CA ALA A 377 10.81 -0.07 -1.25
C ALA A 377 9.94 0.26 -2.47
N ARG A 378 8.62 0.09 -2.34
CA ARG A 378 7.64 0.38 -3.40
C ARG A 378 6.77 1.54 -3.00
N THR A 379 6.38 2.37 -3.94
CA THR A 379 5.37 3.42 -3.75
C THR A 379 4.26 3.17 -4.74
N ILE A 380 3.09 2.74 -4.26
CA ILE A 380 1.97 2.35 -5.10
C ILE A 380 0.96 3.49 -5.11
N MET A 381 0.72 4.02 -6.30
CA MET A 381 -0.15 5.18 -6.54
C MET A 381 -1.43 4.71 -7.24
N PHE A 382 -2.56 4.79 -6.54
CA PHE A 382 -3.85 4.32 -7.03
C PHE A 382 -4.54 5.38 -7.88
N TYR A 383 -3.97 5.64 -9.06
CA TYR A 383 -4.45 6.62 -10.03
C TYR A 383 -5.93 6.44 -10.39
N GLY A 384 -6.39 5.21 -10.62
CA GLY A 384 -7.80 4.93 -10.88
C GLY A 384 -8.70 5.39 -9.73
N THR A 385 -8.30 5.10 -8.49
CA THR A 385 -9.02 5.53 -7.29
C THR A 385 -8.99 7.05 -7.13
N ILE A 386 -7.84 7.71 -7.28
CA ILE A 386 -7.71 9.18 -7.20
C ILE A 386 -8.66 9.86 -8.21
N LYS A 387 -8.77 9.35 -9.44
CA LYS A 387 -9.74 9.84 -10.44
C LYS A 387 -11.19 9.65 -9.99
N ALA A 388 -11.52 8.50 -9.41
CA ALA A 388 -12.86 8.21 -8.91
C ALA A 388 -13.27 9.12 -7.73
N TYR A 389 -12.30 9.53 -6.91
CA TYR A 389 -12.49 10.43 -5.77
C TYR A 389 -12.54 11.92 -6.14
N ALA A 390 -12.00 12.32 -7.30
CA ALA A 390 -11.97 13.71 -7.75
C ALA A 390 -13.35 14.41 -7.75
N LYS A 391 -14.46 13.66 -7.84
CA LYS A 391 -15.83 14.19 -7.67
C LYS A 391 -16.07 14.83 -6.30
N HIS A 392 -15.57 14.22 -5.23
CA HIS A 392 -15.74 14.70 -3.86
C HIS A 392 -14.89 15.96 -3.65
N THR A 393 -13.63 15.90 -4.06
CA THR A 393 -12.70 17.03 -4.05
C THR A 393 -13.23 18.22 -4.86
N TYR A 394 -13.88 17.98 -6.01
CA TYR A 394 -14.55 19.00 -6.79
C TYR A 394 -15.71 19.65 -6.01
N ASP A 395 -16.62 18.85 -5.45
CA ASP A 395 -17.76 19.37 -4.70
C ASP A 395 -17.31 20.19 -3.48
N ASP A 396 -16.23 19.79 -2.78
CA ASP A 396 -15.61 20.56 -1.70
C ASP A 396 -15.00 21.88 -2.16
N ILE A 397 -14.30 21.92 -3.31
CA ILE A 397 -13.78 23.16 -3.91
C ILE A 397 -14.92 24.11 -4.27
N ILE A 398 -15.99 23.61 -4.91
CA ILE A 398 -17.14 24.44 -5.30
C ILE A 398 -17.91 24.95 -4.07
N LYS A 399 -18.00 24.14 -3.00
CA LYS A 399 -18.58 24.54 -1.71
C LYS A 399 -17.75 25.63 -1.05
N ALA A 400 -16.43 25.44 -0.89
CA ALA A 400 -15.54 26.44 -0.32
C ALA A 400 -15.57 27.77 -1.11
N LYS A 401 -15.65 27.70 -2.45
CA LYS A 401 -15.79 28.88 -3.31
C LYS A 401 -17.11 29.63 -3.08
N LYS A 402 -18.22 28.91 -2.89
CA LYS A 402 -19.53 29.50 -2.54
C LYS A 402 -19.50 30.15 -1.16
N ASP A 403 -18.90 29.48 -0.17
CA ASP A 403 -18.78 29.99 1.21
C ASP A 403 -17.89 31.24 1.27
N ALA A 404 -16.74 31.24 0.58
CA ALA A 404 -15.85 32.40 0.47
C ALA A 404 -16.56 33.61 -0.18
N ARG A 405 -17.34 33.38 -1.25
CA ARG A 405 -18.15 34.43 -1.87
C ARG A 405 -19.22 34.97 -0.93
N LEU A 406 -19.91 34.11 -0.19
CA LEU A 406 -20.92 34.52 0.79
C LEU A 406 -20.28 35.36 1.92
N ALA A 407 -19.13 34.93 2.44
CA ALA A 407 -18.37 35.67 3.45
C ALA A 407 -17.95 37.07 2.93
N ALA A 408 -17.47 37.17 1.69
CA ALA A 408 -17.13 38.45 1.05
C ALA A 408 -18.36 39.37 0.87
N MET A 409 -19.56 38.82 0.67
CA MET A 409 -20.81 39.57 0.59
C MET A 409 -21.37 40.03 1.95
N VAL A 410 -20.87 39.46 3.06
CA VAL A 410 -21.31 39.76 4.44
C VAL A 410 -20.34 40.72 5.15
N GLN A 411 -19.14 40.95 4.61
CA GLN A 411 -18.25 42.02 5.07
C GLN A 411 -18.97 43.38 4.94
N PRO A 412 -19.04 44.20 6.00
CA PRO A 412 -19.80 45.44 5.95
C PRO A 412 -19.10 46.45 5.04
N ALA A 413 -19.78 46.86 3.97
CA ALA A 413 -19.46 48.11 3.29
C ALA A 413 -19.59 49.24 4.32
N SER A 414 -18.47 49.88 4.65
CA SER A 414 -18.47 51.14 5.39
C SER A 414 -19.27 52.18 4.60
N ASP A 415 -20.12 52.92 5.32
CA ASP A 415 -20.86 54.09 4.85
C ASP A 415 -21.92 53.85 3.74
N GLN A 416 -23.09 53.37 4.13
CA GLN A 416 -24.23 54.26 4.46
C GLN A 416 -25.49 53.48 4.89
N ALA A 417 -26.32 54.13 5.71
CA ALA A 417 -27.46 53.48 6.35
C ALA A 417 -28.68 53.29 5.43
N THR A 418 -29.08 52.04 5.21
CA THR A 418 -30.50 51.64 5.12
C THR A 418 -30.64 50.19 5.54
N THR A 419 -31.42 49.92 6.59
CA THR A 419 -31.64 48.57 7.13
C THR A 419 -32.46 47.70 6.16
N PRO A 420 -31.94 46.59 5.62
CA PRO A 420 -32.73 45.68 4.81
C PRO A 420 -33.67 44.89 5.72
N ARG A 421 -34.99 45.11 5.61
CA ARG A 421 -35.97 44.21 6.23
C ARG A 421 -35.95 42.87 5.50
N LEU A 422 -35.91 41.76 6.24
CA LEU A 422 -36.08 40.41 5.68
C LEU A 422 -37.49 40.26 5.05
N THR A 423 -37.59 40.44 3.74
CA THR A 423 -38.80 40.13 2.96
C THR A 423 -38.85 38.66 2.53
N LEU A 424 -37.68 38.05 2.28
CA LEU A 424 -37.54 36.69 1.74
C LEU A 424 -38.27 35.61 2.57
N ALA A 425 -38.33 35.78 3.89
CA ALA A 425 -39.02 34.85 4.79
C ALA A 425 -40.55 34.92 4.68
N GLN A 426 -41.12 36.08 4.31
CA GLN A 426 -42.56 36.26 4.17
C GLN A 426 -43.08 35.69 2.84
N ASP A 427 -42.36 35.91 1.75
CA ASP A 427 -42.70 35.37 0.43
C ASP A 427 -42.60 33.84 0.40
N LEU A 428 -41.57 33.26 1.04
CA LEU A 428 -41.43 31.81 1.17
C LEU A 428 -42.57 31.18 1.99
N MET A 429 -42.94 31.80 3.12
CA MET A 429 -44.08 31.36 3.94
C MET A 429 -45.41 31.46 3.20
N ALA A 430 -45.63 32.53 2.43
CA ALA A 430 -46.82 32.70 1.60
C ALA A 430 -46.89 31.64 0.48
N ALA A 431 -45.77 31.36 -0.19
CA ALA A 431 -45.69 30.33 -1.24
C ALA A 431 -45.95 28.92 -0.70
N VAL A 432 -45.46 28.60 0.51
CA VAL A 432 -45.72 27.33 1.19
C VAL A 432 -47.19 27.20 1.60
N GLN A 433 -47.78 28.23 2.23
CA GLN A 433 -49.20 28.21 2.62
C GLN A 433 -50.15 28.17 1.43
N ALA A 434 -49.81 28.83 0.32
CA ALA A 434 -50.60 28.77 -0.92
C ALA A 434 -50.63 27.35 -1.52
N LYS A 435 -49.52 26.61 -1.49
CA LYS A 435 -49.45 25.24 -2.01
C LYS A 435 -50.08 24.20 -1.09
N ILE A 436 -49.99 24.35 0.24
CA ILE A 436 -50.66 23.46 1.21
C ILE A 436 -52.18 23.40 0.97
N LYS A 437 -52.82 24.51 0.59
CA LYS A 437 -54.26 24.56 0.26
C LYS A 437 -54.67 23.76 -1.00
N THR A 438 -53.72 23.24 -1.78
CA THR A 438 -54.01 22.53 -3.05
C THR A 438 -53.94 21.00 -2.96
N GLY A 439 -53.68 20.44 -1.78
CA GLY A 439 -53.83 19.00 -1.50
C GLY A 439 -52.85 18.05 -2.22
N LYS A 440 -51.85 18.57 -2.96
CA LYS A 440 -50.80 17.75 -3.56
C LYS A 440 -49.67 17.51 -2.56
N THR A 441 -49.54 16.26 -2.13
CA THR A 441 -48.43 15.77 -1.31
C THR A 441 -47.11 15.86 -2.06
N PHE A 442 -46.06 16.30 -1.36
CA PHE A 442 -44.71 16.35 -1.90
C PHE A 442 -43.99 15.04 -1.52
N GLY A 443 -43.62 14.24 -2.53
CA GLY A 443 -42.58 13.23 -2.36
C GLY A 443 -41.23 13.90 -2.53
N VAL A 444 -40.57 14.28 -1.42
CA VAL A 444 -39.16 14.68 -1.43
C VAL A 444 -38.37 13.72 -0.57
N ASN A 445 -37.52 12.91 -1.20
CA ASN A 445 -36.38 12.32 -0.51
C ASN A 445 -35.35 13.44 -0.31
N ILE A 446 -35.37 14.08 0.86
CA ILE A 446 -34.31 15.01 1.28
C ILE A 446 -33.19 14.17 1.89
N SER A 447 -32.02 14.17 1.25
CA SER A 447 -30.80 13.52 1.73
C SER A 447 -30.29 14.18 3.03
N ILE A 448 -29.54 13.39 3.80
CA ILE A 448 -29.16 13.70 5.18
C ILE A 448 -27.96 14.66 5.20
N GLU A 449 -28.18 15.96 4.98
CA GLU A 449 -27.12 16.97 5.13
C GLU A 449 -27.55 18.27 5.86
N HIS A 450 -28.82 18.70 5.75
CA HIS A 450 -29.27 19.97 6.37
C HIS A 450 -29.61 19.89 7.88
N SER A 451 -29.31 18.78 8.58
CA SER A 451 -29.72 18.59 9.99
C SER A 451 -28.98 19.50 10.98
N ASN A 452 -27.75 19.93 10.69
CA ASN A 452 -26.88 20.52 11.71
C ASN A 452 -27.02 22.04 11.84
N GLN A 453 -27.31 22.79 10.77
CA GLN A 453 -27.62 24.23 10.87
C GLN A 453 -28.96 24.48 11.58
N LEU A 454 -30.00 23.70 11.25
CA LEU A 454 -31.32 23.79 11.89
C LEU A 454 -31.29 23.51 13.40
N LYS A 455 -30.37 22.66 13.89
CA LYS A 455 -30.20 22.42 15.33
C LYS A 455 -29.67 23.64 16.08
N ALA A 456 -28.80 24.44 15.48
CA ALA A 456 -28.20 25.58 16.17
C ALA A 456 -29.25 26.68 16.43
N GLU A 457 -30.02 27.06 15.40
CA GLU A 457 -31.03 28.13 15.49
C GLU A 457 -32.21 27.75 16.40
N VAL A 458 -32.71 26.52 16.29
CA VAL A 458 -33.80 26.01 17.14
C VAL A 458 -33.36 25.92 18.60
N SER A 459 -32.12 25.51 18.90
CA SER A 459 -31.62 25.44 20.27
C SER A 459 -31.44 26.82 20.90
N ALA A 460 -30.94 27.80 20.13
CA ALA A 460 -30.82 29.18 20.60
C ALA A 460 -32.20 29.79 20.94
N LYS A 461 -33.21 29.52 20.11
CA LYS A 461 -34.57 30.03 20.32
C LYS A 461 -35.28 29.41 21.53
N LEU A 462 -35.17 28.08 21.70
CA LEU A 462 -35.69 27.37 22.88
C LEU A 462 -35.00 27.75 24.19
N ALA A 463 -33.73 28.15 24.16
CA ALA A 463 -33.02 28.69 25.32
C ALA A 463 -33.55 30.09 25.70
N ALA A 464 -33.77 30.97 24.71
CA ALA A 464 -34.33 32.31 24.93
C ALA A 464 -35.77 32.26 25.48
N GLU A 465 -36.63 31.39 24.94
CA GLU A 465 -38.03 31.27 25.38
C GLU A 465 -38.15 30.67 26.81
N LYS A 466 -37.25 29.77 27.20
CA LYS A 466 -37.20 29.25 28.59
C LYS A 466 -36.65 30.24 29.62
N ALA A 467 -35.81 31.20 29.21
CA ALA A 467 -35.37 32.27 30.09
C ALA A 467 -36.46 33.30 30.39
N ALA A 468 -37.45 33.45 29.49
CA ALA A 468 -38.54 34.41 29.62
C ALA A 468 -39.73 33.91 30.46
N ALA A 469 -39.92 32.59 30.61
CA ALA A 469 -41.08 31.98 31.25
C ALA A 469 -40.71 31.15 32.50
N GLY A 470 -40.44 31.85 33.62
CA GLY A 470 -40.11 31.20 34.89
C GLY A 470 -41.29 30.47 35.54
N ALA A 471 -41.49 29.18 35.24
CA ALA A 471 -42.47 28.33 35.91
C ALA A 471 -42.01 26.87 36.05
N LYS A 472 -42.37 26.23 37.17
CA LYS A 472 -42.11 24.80 37.45
C LYS A 472 -43.38 23.96 37.23
N GLY A 473 -43.24 22.86 36.49
CA GLY A 473 -43.92 21.60 36.85
C GLY A 473 -45.14 21.13 36.06
N THR A 474 -45.15 19.80 35.81
CA THR A 474 -46.29 18.89 35.58
C THR A 474 -47.12 18.99 34.30
N ALA A 475 -47.59 17.82 33.82
CA ALA A 475 -48.18 17.62 32.50
C ALA A 475 -49.50 16.83 32.54
N VAL A 476 -50.52 17.35 31.84
CA VAL A 476 -51.69 16.70 31.21
C VAL A 476 -52.15 17.68 30.11
N GLY A 477 -52.62 17.30 28.91
CA GLY A 477 -52.74 15.98 28.27
C GLY A 477 -53.91 15.97 27.27
N SER A 478 -53.66 15.73 25.98
CA SER A 478 -54.69 15.60 24.92
C SER A 478 -54.12 14.83 23.73
N ASP A 479 -54.69 13.66 23.44
CA ASP A 479 -54.09 12.68 22.52
C ASP A 479 -54.43 12.88 21.03
N ASN A 480 -53.68 12.13 20.21
CA ASN A 480 -54.04 11.65 18.88
C ASN A 480 -54.01 12.65 17.70
N PHE A 481 -52.80 13.04 17.31
CA PHE A 481 -52.29 12.70 15.96
C PHE A 481 -50.76 12.65 15.97
N VAL A 482 -50.18 11.65 15.28
CA VAL A 482 -48.76 11.21 15.19
C VAL A 482 -48.45 9.99 16.06
N ASN A 483 -48.35 8.84 15.38
CA ASN A 483 -48.10 7.53 15.97
C ASN A 483 -46.60 7.30 16.24
N ASN A 484 -46.29 6.46 17.23
CA ASN A 484 -44.94 6.21 17.74
C ASN A 484 -43.97 5.67 16.67
N ASN A 485 -42.70 6.06 16.78
CA ASN A 485 -41.51 5.31 16.30
C ASN A 485 -40.17 6.01 16.57
N ASN A 486 -40.15 7.31 16.92
CA ASN A 486 -38.90 8.06 17.07
C ASN A 486 -38.16 7.81 18.39
N SER A 487 -38.84 7.49 19.50
CA SER A 487 -38.17 7.11 20.76
C SER A 487 -37.30 5.88 20.58
N ASP A 488 -37.85 4.85 19.94
CA ASP A 488 -37.23 3.53 19.85
C ASP A 488 -36.18 3.52 18.74
N LYS A 489 -36.38 4.29 17.66
CA LYS A 489 -35.32 4.60 16.70
C LYS A 489 -34.19 5.41 17.31
N ILE A 490 -34.45 6.41 18.18
CA ILE A 490 -33.38 7.18 18.84
C ILE A 490 -32.67 6.33 19.91
N ALA A 491 -33.39 5.47 20.63
CA ALA A 491 -32.80 4.51 21.56
C ALA A 491 -31.94 3.47 20.83
N LYS A 492 -32.42 2.94 19.70
CA LYS A 492 -31.65 2.07 18.80
C LYS A 492 -30.44 2.80 18.22
N ILE A 493 -30.59 4.00 17.64
CA ILE A 493 -29.45 4.79 17.14
C ILE A 493 -28.44 5.10 18.26
N LYS A 494 -28.86 5.36 19.50
CA LYS A 494 -27.94 5.54 20.63
C LYS A 494 -27.27 4.23 21.06
N SER A 495 -27.98 3.11 21.02
CA SER A 495 -27.43 1.77 21.25
C SER A 495 -26.41 1.42 20.16
N ASP A 496 -26.75 1.69 18.90
CA ASP A 496 -25.94 1.43 17.71
C ASP A 496 -24.73 2.38 17.67
N LEU A 497 -24.85 3.65 18.08
CA LEU A 497 -23.68 4.55 18.29
C LEU A 497 -22.80 4.10 19.45
N LYS A 498 -23.40 3.66 20.56
CA LYS A 498 -22.65 3.16 21.73
C LYS A 498 -21.94 1.86 21.39
N ASN A 499 -22.57 0.99 20.60
CA ASN A 499 -21.98 -0.20 20.01
C ASN A 499 -20.99 0.12 18.89
N TYR A 500 -21.15 1.20 18.12
CA TYR A 500 -20.16 1.64 17.13
C TYR A 500 -18.90 2.19 17.80
N THR A 501 -19.06 3.00 18.85
CA THR A 501 -17.94 3.52 19.65
C THR A 501 -17.27 2.39 20.44
N LYS A 502 -18.05 1.44 20.97
CA LYS A 502 -17.52 0.22 21.58
C LYS A 502 -16.81 -0.64 20.54
N ASN A 503 -17.41 -0.92 19.40
CA ASN A 503 -16.81 -1.69 18.30
C ASN A 503 -15.58 -1.00 17.71
N LYS A 504 -15.45 0.33 17.72
CA LYS A 504 -14.23 1.03 17.28
C LYS A 504 -13.07 0.93 18.30
N ASN A 505 -13.39 0.71 19.58
CA ASN A 505 -12.40 0.41 20.62
C ASN A 505 -12.11 -1.11 20.73
N ASP A 506 -13.13 -1.95 20.56
CA ASP A 506 -13.03 -3.41 20.52
C ASP A 506 -12.40 -3.88 19.19
N LEU A 507 -12.46 -3.08 18.12
CA LEU A 507 -11.83 -3.31 16.80
C LEU A 507 -10.32 -3.48 16.87
N TYR A 508 -9.69 -3.09 17.98
CA TYR A 508 -8.27 -3.32 18.29
C TYR A 508 -8.10 -3.76 19.76
N SER A 509 -9.02 -4.57 20.27
CA SER A 509 -8.90 -5.19 21.60
C SER A 509 -7.59 -5.97 21.72
N SER A 510 -6.86 -5.74 22.82
CA SER A 510 -5.61 -6.45 23.12
C SER A 510 -5.80 -7.93 23.52
N GLU A 511 -7.04 -8.35 23.77
CA GLU A 511 -7.40 -9.67 24.29
C GLU A 511 -7.72 -10.70 23.19
N ASP A 512 -8.27 -10.28 22.04
CA ASP A 512 -8.46 -11.17 20.89
C ASP A 512 -7.23 -11.15 19.99
N LEU A 513 -6.68 -12.34 19.73
CA LEU A 513 -5.55 -12.53 18.84
C LEU A 513 -5.90 -12.09 17.41
N THR A 514 -7.07 -12.44 16.89
CA THR A 514 -7.50 -12.13 15.52
C THR A 514 -7.48 -10.62 15.27
N THR A 515 -8.13 -9.90 16.18
CA THR A 515 -8.22 -8.45 16.19
C THR A 515 -6.86 -7.77 16.39
N LYS A 516 -6.02 -8.28 17.29
CA LYS A 516 -4.66 -7.79 17.51
C LYS A 516 -3.72 -8.05 16.32
N PHE A 517 -3.88 -9.18 15.62
CA PHE A 517 -3.17 -9.45 14.37
C PHE A 517 -3.63 -8.53 13.26
N LYS A 518 -4.94 -8.29 13.12
CA LYS A 518 -5.49 -7.30 12.19
C LYS A 518 -4.92 -5.90 12.46
N TYR A 519 -4.89 -5.44 13.71
CA TYR A 519 -4.22 -4.19 14.11
C TYR A 519 -2.74 -4.16 13.68
N LEU A 520 -1.97 -5.20 14.01
CA LEU A 520 -0.55 -5.26 13.69
C LEU A 520 -0.30 -5.33 12.18
N ASN A 521 -1.22 -5.91 11.41
CA ASN A 521 -1.14 -5.97 9.95
C ASN A 521 -1.47 -4.59 9.35
N GLU A 522 -2.55 -3.92 9.78
CA GLU A 522 -2.95 -2.58 9.33
C GLU A 522 -1.96 -1.48 9.78
N VAL A 523 -1.35 -1.58 10.96
CA VAL A 523 -0.31 -0.63 11.41
C VAL A 523 1.04 -0.88 10.75
N LYS A 524 1.32 -2.11 10.27
CA LYS A 524 2.44 -2.36 9.36
C LYS A 524 2.14 -1.91 7.93
N ASN A 525 0.88 -1.96 7.51
CA ASN A 525 0.45 -1.74 6.15
C ASN A 525 -0.48 -0.53 6.03
N CYS A 526 0.13 0.62 5.78
CA CYS A 526 -0.46 1.96 5.70
C CYS A 526 -1.45 2.12 4.53
N ALA A 527 -2.57 1.39 4.56
CA ALA A 527 -3.68 1.54 3.62
C ALA A 527 -4.45 2.83 3.95
N PHE A 528 -4.32 3.84 3.09
CA PHE A 528 -5.00 5.12 3.27
C PHE A 528 -6.52 4.97 3.09
N HIS A 529 -7.34 5.22 4.10
CA HIS A 529 -8.79 5.39 3.90
C HIS A 529 -9.11 6.85 3.62
N SER A 530 -9.83 7.10 2.52
CA SER A 530 -10.39 8.41 2.18
C SER A 530 -11.45 8.87 3.20
N ASN A 531 -11.01 9.37 4.36
CA ASN A 531 -11.91 9.92 5.36
C ASN A 531 -12.43 11.29 4.91
N ALA A 532 -13.45 11.29 4.05
CA ALA A 532 -14.20 12.46 3.60
C ALA A 532 -15.07 13.10 4.72
N ALA A 533 -14.57 13.09 5.96
CA ALA A 533 -15.39 13.28 7.16
C ALA A 533 -14.61 13.77 8.39
N ASP A 534 -13.69 14.73 8.26
CA ASP A 534 -13.23 15.53 9.40
C ASP A 534 -13.34 17.04 9.12
N GLY A 535 -14.47 17.59 9.55
CA GLY A 535 -14.83 18.99 9.33
C GLY A 535 -14.20 19.95 10.32
N LEU A 536 -13.01 20.47 9.98
CA LEU A 536 -12.55 21.79 10.44
C LEU A 536 -12.10 22.65 9.24
N SER A 537 -12.78 23.79 9.05
CA SER A 537 -12.30 24.86 8.18
C SER A 537 -11.20 25.64 8.92
N THR A 538 -10.15 26.17 8.29
CA THR A 538 -10.03 26.93 7.03
C THR A 538 -8.59 26.76 6.50
N SER A 539 -8.22 26.86 5.23
CA SER A 539 -8.91 27.25 3.97
C SER A 539 -8.23 26.58 2.76
N ILE A 540 -8.97 26.27 1.69
CA ILE A 540 -8.42 25.73 0.43
C ILE A 540 -7.69 26.83 -0.38
N SER A 541 -6.72 26.45 -1.22
CA SER A 541 -6.04 27.32 -2.20
C SER A 541 -7.00 28.21 -3.00
N GLN A 542 -6.77 29.52 -2.96
CA GLN A 542 -7.52 30.48 -3.78
C GLN A 542 -7.19 30.31 -5.26
N LYS A 543 -5.91 30.09 -5.60
CA LYS A 543 -5.49 29.81 -7.00
C LYS A 543 -6.15 28.54 -7.54
N LEU A 544 -6.40 27.53 -6.71
CA LEU A 544 -7.16 26.33 -7.10
C LEU A 544 -8.65 26.65 -7.31
N MET A 545 -9.29 27.33 -6.35
CA MET A 545 -10.70 27.73 -6.48
C MET A 545 -10.93 28.61 -7.72
N ASP A 546 -9.98 29.46 -8.10
CA ASP A 546 -10.08 30.37 -9.25
C ASP A 546 -9.98 29.67 -10.62
N LYS A 547 -9.47 28.42 -10.68
CA LYS A 547 -9.52 27.59 -11.89
C LYS A 547 -10.96 27.16 -12.28
N PHE A 548 -11.91 27.25 -11.35
CA PHE A 548 -13.32 26.87 -11.56
C PHE A 548 -14.24 28.08 -11.72
N ALA A 549 -15.33 27.94 -12.48
CA ALA A 549 -16.31 29.02 -12.68
C ALA A 549 -17.05 29.40 -11.38
N ASN A 550 -17.54 30.64 -11.28
CA ASN A 550 -18.30 31.13 -10.11
C ASN A 550 -19.71 30.51 -10.00
N ASP A 551 -20.21 30.01 -11.12
CA ASP A 551 -21.49 29.34 -11.36
C ASP A 551 -21.28 27.87 -11.79
N ALA A 552 -20.15 27.28 -11.42
CA ALA A 552 -19.82 25.88 -11.71
C ALA A 552 -20.94 24.93 -11.27
N LYS A 553 -21.35 24.06 -12.21
CA LYS A 553 -22.42 23.08 -12.01
C LYS A 553 -22.01 22.02 -10.97
N PRO A 554 -22.97 21.36 -10.29
CA PRO A 554 -22.70 20.13 -9.54
C PRO A 554 -22.04 19.06 -10.42
N TRP A 555 -21.21 18.18 -9.86
CA TRP A 555 -20.49 17.14 -10.61
C TRP A 555 -21.40 16.30 -11.53
N MET A 556 -22.62 15.98 -11.06
CA MET A 556 -23.60 15.18 -11.80
C MET A 556 -24.16 15.85 -13.06
N GLU A 557 -24.02 17.18 -13.21
CA GLU A 557 -24.48 17.97 -14.36
C GLU A 557 -23.34 18.30 -15.34
N LEU A 558 -22.11 17.87 -15.05
CA LEU A 558 -20.97 18.00 -15.94
C LEU A 558 -21.02 16.96 -17.06
N SER A 559 -20.74 17.40 -18.28
CA SER A 559 -20.37 16.50 -19.38
C SER A 559 -19.04 15.82 -19.11
N ASP A 560 -18.74 14.72 -19.81
CA ASP A 560 -17.52 13.96 -19.53
C ASP A 560 -16.22 14.73 -19.86
N SER A 561 -16.27 15.66 -20.81
CA SER A 561 -15.18 16.61 -21.06
C SER A 561 -15.03 17.66 -19.93
N GLU A 562 -16.13 18.14 -19.34
CA GLU A 562 -16.09 19.01 -18.16
C GLU A 562 -15.54 18.25 -16.93
N LYS A 563 -15.93 16.98 -16.73
CA LYS A 563 -15.37 16.11 -15.67
C LYS A 563 -13.89 15.86 -15.87
N GLN A 564 -13.45 15.53 -17.09
CA GLN A 564 -12.03 15.32 -17.36
C GLN A 564 -11.21 16.59 -17.11
N ALA A 565 -11.70 17.76 -17.54
CA ALA A 565 -11.04 19.04 -17.23
C ALA A 565 -10.96 19.33 -15.72
N ALA A 566 -12.00 18.97 -14.94
CA ALA A 566 -11.97 19.06 -13.48
C ALA A 566 -10.96 18.08 -12.85
N ILE A 567 -10.89 16.85 -13.34
CA ILE A 567 -9.88 15.85 -12.92
C ILE A 567 -8.47 16.36 -13.20
N ASP A 568 -8.22 16.89 -14.40
CA ASP A 568 -6.90 17.43 -14.81
C ASP A 568 -6.45 18.62 -13.93
N ILE A 569 -7.40 19.36 -13.35
CA ILE A 569 -7.13 20.46 -12.41
C ILE A 569 -6.85 19.94 -10.99
N ILE A 570 -7.57 18.93 -10.54
CA ILE A 570 -7.56 18.41 -9.15
C ILE A 570 -6.43 17.40 -8.92
N LEU A 571 -6.18 16.54 -9.91
CA LEU A 571 -5.22 15.44 -9.83
C LEU A 571 -3.82 15.86 -9.34
N PRO A 572 -3.21 16.99 -9.80
CA PRO A 572 -1.91 17.43 -9.30
C PRO A 572 -1.89 17.73 -7.79
N GLU A 573 -3.00 18.24 -7.26
CA GLU A 573 -3.14 18.71 -5.88
C GLU A 573 -3.23 17.52 -4.90
N VAL A 574 -3.78 16.38 -5.34
CA VAL A 574 -3.80 15.11 -4.57
C VAL A 574 -2.54 14.28 -4.83
N TRP A 575 -2.14 14.14 -6.10
CA TRP A 575 -1.01 13.28 -6.50
C TRP A 575 0.31 13.65 -5.84
N THR A 576 0.58 14.96 -5.72
CA THR A 576 1.84 15.47 -5.18
C THR A 576 2.02 15.14 -3.70
N PRO A 577 1.11 15.52 -2.77
CA PRO A 577 1.25 15.18 -1.35
C PRO A 577 1.19 13.66 -1.11
N THR A 578 0.29 12.91 -1.76
CA THR A 578 0.23 11.44 -1.60
C THR A 578 1.56 10.79 -1.97
N LEU A 579 2.15 11.15 -3.13
CA LEU A 579 3.43 10.58 -3.53
C LEU A 579 4.57 10.93 -2.57
N ILE A 580 4.58 12.13 -1.98
CA ILE A 580 5.58 12.51 -0.96
C ILE A 580 5.36 11.75 0.35
N HIS A 581 4.11 11.57 0.77
CA HIS A 581 3.71 10.79 1.94
C HIS A 581 4.20 9.33 1.82
N GLU A 582 3.83 8.65 0.72
CA GLU A 582 4.26 7.27 0.50
C GLU A 582 5.78 7.15 0.38
N MET A 583 6.45 8.08 -0.34
CA MET A 583 7.91 8.05 -0.39
C MET A 583 8.57 8.40 0.97
N GLY A 584 7.88 9.11 1.85
CA GLY A 584 8.24 9.29 3.26
C GLY A 584 8.21 7.96 4.03
N HIS A 585 7.19 7.12 3.80
CA HIS A 585 7.17 5.75 4.30
C HIS A 585 8.35 4.93 3.78
N ASN A 586 8.66 5.02 2.49
CA ASN A 586 9.82 4.37 1.91
C ASN A 586 11.16 4.89 2.44
N LEU A 587 11.22 6.10 2.99
CA LEU A 587 12.39 6.66 3.67
C LEU A 587 12.46 6.24 5.17
N GLY A 588 11.52 5.43 5.63
CA GLY A 588 11.47 4.87 6.98
C GLY A 588 10.55 5.60 7.94
N LEU A 589 9.85 6.67 7.55
CA LEU A 589 8.93 7.40 8.42
C LEU A 589 7.59 6.65 8.56
N ARG A 590 6.98 6.59 9.75
CA ARG A 590 5.56 6.23 9.92
C ARG A 590 4.75 7.48 10.25
N HIS A 591 3.43 7.36 10.28
CA HIS A 591 2.56 8.44 10.80
C HIS A 591 2.98 8.83 12.22
N ASN A 592 3.01 10.13 12.49
CA ASN A 592 3.47 10.66 13.77
C ASN A 592 2.35 11.09 14.72
N PHE A 593 1.19 11.50 14.20
CA PHE A 593 0.03 12.02 14.96
C PHE A 593 0.42 13.13 15.95
N GLN A 594 1.42 13.93 15.55
CA GLN A 594 2.03 15.00 16.34
C GLN A 594 2.24 16.26 15.50
N GLY A 595 2.41 16.11 14.17
CA GLY A 595 2.60 17.22 13.25
C GLY A 595 1.44 18.20 13.19
N SER A 596 0.24 17.81 13.64
CA SER A 596 -0.93 18.67 13.83
C SER A 596 -0.90 19.51 15.13
N GLU A 597 -0.17 19.07 16.16
CA GLU A 597 -0.02 19.81 17.42
C GLU A 597 1.29 20.61 17.52
N ASP A 598 2.25 20.29 16.65
CA ASP A 598 3.59 20.90 16.53
C ASP A 598 3.56 22.28 15.82
N LYS A 599 2.74 23.18 16.36
CA LYS A 599 2.42 24.51 15.80
C LYS A 599 3.63 25.43 15.64
N GLU A 600 4.67 25.25 16.44
CA GLU A 600 5.92 26.02 16.36
C GLU A 600 6.73 25.67 15.10
N ASN A 601 6.57 24.47 14.57
CA ASN A 601 7.23 23.99 13.34
C ASN A 601 6.31 23.96 12.13
N PHE A 602 5.18 24.69 12.15
CA PHE A 602 4.44 24.96 10.92
C PHE A 602 5.29 25.84 9.99
N PHE A 603 5.07 25.74 8.68
CA PHE A 603 5.63 26.73 7.76
C PHE A 603 4.92 28.07 7.96
N THR A 604 5.69 29.13 8.15
CA THR A 604 5.18 30.50 8.16
C THR A 604 4.66 30.88 6.78
N ALA A 605 3.79 31.89 6.70
CA ALA A 605 3.27 32.37 5.42
C ALA A 605 4.38 32.77 4.41
N VAL A 606 5.52 33.27 4.89
CA VAL A 606 6.69 33.60 4.06
C VAL A 606 7.36 32.34 3.51
N GLU A 607 7.50 31.29 4.32
CA GLU A 607 8.07 30.01 3.90
C GLU A 607 7.17 29.23 2.95
N LEU A 608 5.84 29.38 3.09
CA LEU A 608 4.84 28.82 2.17
C LEU A 608 4.87 29.54 0.81
N GLU A 609 4.84 30.87 0.78
CA GLU A 609 4.91 31.63 -0.48
C GLU A 609 6.25 31.43 -1.20
N ALA A 610 7.37 31.33 -0.47
CA ALA A 610 8.67 30.94 -1.04
C ALA A 610 8.65 29.55 -1.71
N ARG A 611 7.80 28.65 -1.21
CA ARG A 611 7.53 27.31 -1.78
C ARG A 611 6.37 27.31 -2.78
N LYS A 612 5.80 28.48 -3.09
CA LYS A 612 4.64 28.71 -3.98
C LYS A 612 3.32 28.08 -3.52
N ILE A 613 3.19 27.84 -2.21
CA ILE A 613 1.98 27.35 -1.54
C ILE A 613 1.18 28.57 -1.07
N ASP A 614 -0.07 28.69 -1.53
CA ASP A 614 -0.90 29.89 -1.35
C ASP A 614 -2.04 29.72 -0.32
N HIS A 615 -2.03 28.63 0.43
CA HIS A 615 -3.01 28.31 1.46
C HIS A 615 -2.32 27.97 2.79
N VAL A 616 -3.08 28.03 3.88
CA VAL A 616 -2.61 27.62 5.20
C VAL A 616 -2.53 26.11 5.25
N VAL A 617 -1.36 25.59 5.61
CA VAL A 617 -1.17 24.15 5.89
C VAL A 617 -1.01 23.98 7.41
N PRO A 618 -1.99 23.39 8.11
CA PRO A 618 -2.02 23.31 9.57
C PRO A 618 -1.24 22.10 10.13
N PHE A 619 -0.13 21.73 9.48
CA PHE A 619 0.66 20.55 9.80
C PHE A 619 2.17 20.84 9.61
N SER A 620 3.01 20.35 10.52
CA SER A 620 4.48 20.38 10.37
C SER A 620 5.06 19.15 9.64
N SER A 621 4.21 18.17 9.29
CA SER A 621 4.59 16.89 8.67
C SER A 621 3.62 16.49 7.56
N VAL A 622 4.16 15.95 6.46
CA VAL A 622 3.38 15.31 5.38
C VAL A 622 2.86 13.93 5.79
N MET A 623 3.44 13.32 6.84
CA MET A 623 3.05 12.03 7.41
C MET A 623 1.89 12.14 8.42
N GLU A 624 1.24 13.29 8.51
CA GLU A 624 0.03 13.51 9.32
C GLU A 624 -1.23 13.24 8.47
N TYR A 625 -2.31 12.75 9.08
CA TYR A 625 -3.59 12.66 8.37
C TYR A 625 -4.27 14.03 8.34
N GLY A 626 -4.58 14.49 7.13
CA GLY A 626 -5.26 15.75 6.88
C GLY A 626 -6.19 15.67 5.68
N ASP A 627 -6.89 16.78 5.42
CA ASP A 627 -7.63 17.02 4.18
C ASP A 627 -6.64 17.07 3.00
N ASP A 628 -6.89 16.28 1.95
CA ASP A 628 -6.01 16.17 0.77
C ASP A 628 -5.68 17.55 0.16
N LEU A 629 -6.64 18.49 0.15
CA LEU A 629 -6.46 19.86 -0.37
C LEU A 629 -5.71 20.81 0.58
N LYS A 630 -5.27 20.31 1.74
CA LYS A 630 -4.47 21.00 2.75
C LYS A 630 -3.20 20.23 3.12
N ALA A 631 -2.93 19.10 2.46
CA ALA A 631 -1.73 18.30 2.69
C ALA A 631 -0.48 19.00 2.15
N LEU A 632 0.69 18.74 2.75
CA LEU A 632 1.94 19.37 2.33
C LEU A 632 2.42 18.81 0.97
N PRO A 633 2.58 19.63 -0.09
CA PRO A 633 3.15 19.19 -1.38
C PRO A 633 4.70 19.18 -1.36
N VAL A 634 5.29 19.09 -0.17
CA VAL A 634 6.72 19.12 0.17
C VAL A 634 6.93 18.37 1.49
N LEU A 635 8.17 18.03 1.87
CA LEU A 635 8.47 17.62 3.24
C LEU A 635 8.25 18.79 4.21
N GLY A 636 7.57 18.52 5.33
CA GLY A 636 7.37 19.46 6.43
C GLY A 636 8.57 19.56 7.37
N LYS A 637 8.63 20.61 8.22
CA LYS A 637 9.76 20.82 9.13
C LYS A 637 9.99 19.65 10.09
N TYR A 638 8.94 18.99 10.55
CA TYR A 638 9.05 17.78 11.37
C TYR A 638 9.65 16.61 10.57
N ASP A 639 9.26 16.44 9.30
CA ASP A 639 9.85 15.41 8.43
C ASP A 639 11.34 15.67 8.19
N LEU A 640 11.71 16.94 7.96
CA LEU A 640 13.11 17.35 7.79
C LEU A 640 13.93 17.06 9.06
N ALA A 641 13.38 17.34 10.25
CA ALA A 641 14.01 17.03 11.53
C ALA A 641 14.12 15.51 11.77
N ALA A 642 13.06 14.75 11.48
CA ALA A 642 13.05 13.29 11.59
C ALA A 642 14.08 12.65 10.64
N LEU A 643 14.14 13.09 9.38
CA LEU A 643 15.12 12.59 8.41
C LEU A 643 16.56 12.96 8.82
N ARG A 644 16.80 14.16 9.36
CA ARG A 644 18.10 14.55 9.91
C ARG A 644 18.52 13.63 11.07
N PHE A 645 17.61 13.37 12.01
CA PHE A 645 17.85 12.45 13.11
C PHE A 645 18.07 11.01 12.65
N GLY A 646 17.26 10.53 11.70
CA GLY A 646 17.30 9.16 11.19
C GLY A 646 18.55 8.88 10.36
N TYR A 647 18.99 9.82 9.53
CA TYR A 647 20.12 9.62 8.61
C TYR A 647 21.45 10.16 9.13
N ASN A 648 21.46 11.34 9.76
CA ASN A 648 22.69 11.97 10.25
C ASN A 648 22.97 11.74 11.74
N ARG A 649 21.97 11.29 12.52
CA ARG A 649 22.00 11.26 14.00
C ARG A 649 22.22 12.65 14.59
N GLU A 650 21.51 13.64 14.09
CA GLU A 650 21.59 15.05 14.52
C GLU A 650 20.19 15.59 14.85
N VAL A 651 20.10 16.50 15.82
CA VAL A 651 18.86 17.22 16.17
C VAL A 651 19.13 18.70 16.38
N ASP A 652 18.15 19.53 16.06
CA ASP A 652 18.19 20.96 16.35
C ASP A 652 17.60 21.24 17.74
N LEU A 653 18.29 22.04 18.54
CA LEU A 653 17.79 22.59 19.80
C LEU A 653 17.61 24.10 19.68
N ILE A 654 16.48 24.61 20.17
CA ILE A 654 16.20 26.05 20.25
C ILE A 654 16.47 26.52 21.68
N ASP A 655 17.39 27.46 21.85
CA ASP A 655 17.56 28.15 23.14
C ASP A 655 16.35 29.07 23.36
N THR A 656 15.55 28.78 24.40
CA THR A 656 14.26 29.46 24.64
C THR A 656 14.38 30.95 24.97
N LYS A 657 15.57 31.43 25.38
CA LYS A 657 15.81 32.83 25.75
C LYS A 657 16.31 33.68 24.58
N THR A 658 17.11 33.09 23.71
CA THR A 658 17.79 33.77 22.59
C THR A 658 17.20 33.42 21.24
N GLN A 659 16.38 32.37 21.16
CA GLN A 659 15.79 31.80 19.93
C GLN A 659 16.86 31.34 18.92
N VAL A 660 18.08 31.08 19.39
CA VAL A 660 19.17 30.54 18.56
C VAL A 660 18.98 29.03 18.41
N VAL A 661 18.97 28.57 17.17
CA VAL A 661 18.94 27.15 16.82
C VAL A 661 20.37 26.60 16.74
N THR A 662 20.63 25.48 17.43
CA THR A 662 21.92 24.77 17.39
C THR A 662 21.71 23.30 17.08
N THR A 663 22.31 22.81 15.99
CA THR A 663 22.33 21.38 15.66
C THR A 663 23.36 20.64 16.51
N ILE A 664 22.97 19.55 17.14
CA ILE A 664 23.84 18.71 17.98
C ILE A 664 23.77 17.21 17.58
N PRO A 665 24.86 16.43 17.76
CA PRO A 665 24.87 15.01 17.48
C PRO A 665 24.22 14.17 18.60
N VAL A 666 23.50 13.12 18.21
CA VAL A 666 22.87 12.13 19.10
C VAL A 666 23.66 10.81 19.06
N THR A 667 24.63 10.69 19.97
CA THR A 667 25.56 9.54 20.02
C THR A 667 24.90 8.21 20.40
N SER A 668 23.80 8.27 21.16
CA SER A 668 23.05 7.11 21.63
C SER A 668 21.55 7.35 21.42
N THR A 669 20.86 7.92 22.41
CA THR A 669 19.43 8.26 22.37
C THR A 669 19.19 9.67 22.90
N LEU A 670 18.04 10.26 22.58
CA LEU A 670 17.58 11.53 23.16
C LEU A 670 17.45 11.46 24.69
N ASP A 671 17.13 10.28 25.24
CA ASP A 671 17.10 10.05 26.69
C ASP A 671 18.48 10.22 27.36
N SER A 672 19.57 10.06 26.61
CA SER A 672 20.94 10.28 27.09
C SER A 672 21.43 11.72 26.91
N LEU A 673 20.69 12.59 26.22
CA LEU A 673 21.04 14.01 26.08
C LEU A 673 20.78 14.73 27.40
N LYS A 674 21.85 15.22 28.03
CA LYS A 674 21.77 16.17 29.13
C LYS A 674 21.42 17.56 28.56
N LEU A 675 20.14 17.80 28.38
CA LEU A 675 19.60 19.15 28.16
C LEU A 675 19.91 19.99 29.42
N ALA A 676 20.45 21.19 29.22
CA ALA A 676 20.94 22.09 30.27
C ALA A 676 19.92 23.16 30.66
#